data_AF-A0A2K1R5Z4-F1
#
_entry.id   AF-A0A2K1R5Z4-F1
#
_cell.length_a   1.000
_cell.length_b   1.000
_cell.length_c   1.000
_cell.angle_alpha   90.00
_cell.angle_beta   90.00
_cell.angle_gamma   90.00
#
_symmetry.space_group_name_H-M   'P 1'
#
loop_
_entity.id
_entity.type
_entity.pdbx_description
1 polymer ?
#
loop_
_entity_poly.entity_id
_entity_poly.type
_entity_poly.pdbx_seq_one_letter_code
_entity_poly.pdbx_strand_id
1 'polypeptide(L)'
;MATHAPDGRERSMFSSSDDTAMMKQIQATHAPDGREFSVKPLLHIVEDIFLRAAPALGMTNIVQQQGAHQAQLDELEEKALQNGFHETIEMLSYTINKISCEMSCKCSGGGDAHATTLAIFNLVSNYTWDEKLVLALAGFAVNYGEFWLVAQLYLTNPLAKAVALLKQLPDIIERADNMKPKFEELTSLIKVMMDVAQCIFEFKELPSQYITPDTPEMLTATAHIPTAVYWTIRSIVACASQIMGLSGKGHEYIASTTEASELSSVAQEVNNIHSHLMKQLTLCFQHIDEKRHIEAFQTLVSLFEAFHIDNMKILKALIYAEDDQLPLFDGSTKKRASLDVLRRRSVLLLISDLEISHEELSVLQQMYSEAREQPGRPESQYEVVWLPVVDRSSPWSETKEKLFEDFQRIMPWYSVYHPSLLDVAVIRYIKEVWHFNKRPFLVVLDPQGRVVNPNAIHMMWIWGSLAFPFTSLKEEALWKEETWNIELLADSIDPMILSWIDQRKYICLYGGEDMEWIRKFTVTAKDVASRAGITLEMLYVGKSNPREKVRKNNSIITTEKLSHVLPDLTLIWFFWVRLESMWHSKVQHKRTVENDVIMQEIITMLIFDGSDQGWAVISRGSADMAKAKGETILKSFVDFERWKDGAKENGFLPALIDYLHELRIGATGSIPERVVCAECGRPKENLSYILYS
;
A
#
# COMPACT_ATOMS: atom_id res chain seq x y z
N MET A 1 -10.02 43.98 -16.20
CA MET A 1 -8.98 44.19 -15.19
C MET A 1 -8.14 42.93 -15.15
N ALA A 2 -6.92 43.02 -15.66
CA ALA A 2 -5.99 41.91 -15.80
C ALA A 2 -5.39 41.56 -14.42
N THR A 3 -5.53 40.30 -14.02
CA THR A 3 -4.87 39.74 -12.83
C THR A 3 -3.57 39.09 -13.26
N HIS A 4 -2.46 39.75 -12.88
CA HIS A 4 -1.10 39.23 -12.97
C HIS A 4 -0.93 37.98 -12.09
N ALA A 5 -0.46 36.89 -12.69
CA ALA A 5 0.18 35.78 -11.97
C ALA A 5 1.68 36.11 -11.81
N PRO A 6 2.34 35.78 -10.68
CA PRO A 6 3.79 35.81 -10.61
C PRO A 6 4.33 34.49 -11.19
N ASP A 7 4.89 34.56 -12.39
CA ASP A 7 5.73 33.51 -13.00
C ASP A 7 7.07 33.50 -12.26
N GLY A 8 7.14 32.72 -11.18
CA GLY A 8 8.37 32.46 -10.43
C GLY A 8 9.26 31.47 -11.16
N ARG A 9 9.80 31.86 -12.32
CA ARG A 9 10.91 31.16 -12.95
C ARG A 9 12.13 31.28 -12.03
N GLU A 10 12.53 30.19 -11.40
CA GLU A 10 13.86 30.01 -10.81
C GLU A 10 14.93 30.15 -11.92
N ARG A 11 15.30 31.40 -12.23
CA ARG A 11 16.52 31.73 -12.93
C ARG A 11 17.63 31.87 -11.90
N SER A 12 18.25 30.76 -11.51
CA SER A 12 19.68 30.79 -11.18
C SER A 12 20.44 30.60 -12.49
N MET A 13 20.54 31.69 -13.25
CA MET A 13 21.47 31.80 -14.37
C MET A 13 22.85 31.99 -13.74
N PHE A 14 23.64 30.92 -13.67
CA PHE A 14 25.05 30.98 -13.30
C PHE A 14 25.73 32.09 -14.12
N SER A 15 26.24 33.09 -13.42
CA SER A 15 26.74 34.34 -13.95
C SER A 15 28.26 34.30 -14.02
N SER A 16 28.84 33.86 -15.15
CA SER A 16 29.95 34.50 -15.86
C SER A 16 30.52 33.58 -16.96
N SER A 17 31.10 34.17 -18.01
CA SER A 17 31.93 33.46 -19.00
C SER A 17 33.17 32.80 -18.37
N ASP A 18 33.59 33.29 -17.21
CA ASP A 18 34.84 32.90 -16.54
C ASP A 18 34.67 31.59 -15.76
N ASP A 19 33.53 31.34 -15.13
CA ASP A 19 33.24 30.06 -14.45
C ASP A 19 33.26 28.87 -15.41
N THR A 20 32.80 29.09 -16.65
CA THR A 20 32.84 28.06 -17.70
C THR A 20 34.26 27.79 -18.20
N ALA A 21 35.11 28.82 -18.29
CA ALA A 21 36.51 28.68 -18.67
C ALA A 21 37.33 27.97 -17.57
N MET A 22 37.08 28.35 -16.31
CA MET A 22 37.63 27.73 -15.12
C MET A 22 37.29 26.23 -15.05
N MET A 23 36.01 25.89 -15.22
CA MET A 23 35.59 24.48 -15.18
C MET A 23 36.18 23.66 -16.33
N LYS A 24 36.35 24.23 -17.53
CA LYS A 24 37.08 23.56 -18.62
C LYS A 24 38.53 23.28 -18.27
N GLN A 25 39.21 24.20 -17.59
CA GLN A 25 40.58 24.01 -17.13
C GLN A 25 40.68 22.88 -16.11
N ILE A 26 39.75 22.82 -15.15
CA ILE A 26 39.69 21.74 -14.15
C ILE A 26 39.38 20.39 -14.81
N GLN A 27 38.42 20.35 -15.74
CA GLN A 27 38.12 19.12 -16.50
C GLN A 27 39.32 18.64 -17.33
N ALA A 28 40.13 19.56 -17.89
CA ALA A 28 41.33 19.20 -18.63
C ALA A 28 42.41 18.52 -17.76
N THR A 29 42.39 18.69 -16.44
CA THR A 29 43.29 17.97 -15.52
C THR A 29 42.87 16.53 -15.24
N HIS A 30 41.67 16.12 -15.65
CA HIS A 30 41.14 14.79 -15.36
C HIS A 30 41.63 13.75 -16.37
N ALA A 31 42.57 12.91 -15.92
CA ALA A 31 43.20 11.86 -16.72
C ALA A 31 43.30 10.56 -15.89
N PRO A 32 42.17 9.94 -15.51
CA PRO A 32 42.18 8.77 -14.65
C PRO A 32 42.94 7.61 -15.33
N ASP A 33 43.80 6.92 -14.58
CA ASP A 33 44.67 5.86 -15.12
C ASP A 33 44.03 4.46 -15.12
N GLY A 34 42.76 4.38 -14.71
CA GLY A 34 41.97 3.15 -14.66
C GLY A 34 42.16 2.32 -13.40
N ARG A 35 43.03 2.75 -12.46
CA ARG A 35 43.08 2.16 -11.11
C ARG A 35 41.88 2.63 -10.30
N GLU A 36 41.27 1.73 -9.55
CA GLU A 36 40.20 2.03 -8.61
C GLU A 36 40.66 1.78 -7.18
N PHE A 37 40.53 2.80 -6.33
CA PHE A 37 40.86 2.74 -4.92
C PHE A 37 39.58 2.76 -4.09
N SER A 38 39.46 1.85 -3.13
CA SER A 38 38.40 1.92 -2.12
C SER A 38 38.75 3.01 -1.11
N VAL A 39 38.36 4.25 -1.42
CA VAL A 39 38.61 5.45 -0.60
C VAL A 39 37.55 5.71 0.48
N LYS A 40 36.46 4.93 0.53
CA LYS A 40 35.40 5.07 1.54
C LYS A 40 35.91 4.91 2.98
N PRO A 41 36.77 3.93 3.32
CA PRO A 41 37.30 3.85 4.69
C PRO A 41 38.28 5.00 5.01
N LEU A 42 38.95 5.59 3.99
CA LEU A 42 39.74 6.82 4.18
C LEU A 42 38.84 8.02 4.49
N LEU A 43 37.68 8.13 3.85
CA LEU A 43 36.68 9.16 4.18
C LEU A 43 36.19 9.06 5.64
N HIS A 44 36.00 7.85 6.17
CA HIS A 44 35.65 7.66 7.60
C HIS A 44 36.77 8.13 8.55
N ILE A 45 38.05 7.90 8.21
CA ILE A 45 39.18 8.42 9.01
C ILE A 45 39.16 9.95 9.01
N VAL A 46 38.94 10.55 7.84
CA VAL A 46 38.82 12.01 7.68
C VAL A 46 37.69 12.56 8.53
N GLU A 47 36.53 11.92 8.52
CA GLU A 47 35.38 12.29 9.35
C GLU A 47 35.72 12.22 10.85
N ASP A 48 36.36 11.14 11.30
CA ASP A 48 36.79 10.97 12.69
C ASP A 48 37.77 12.07 13.13
N ILE A 49 38.74 12.43 12.27
CA ILE A 49 39.66 13.55 12.53
C ILE A 49 38.88 14.86 12.72
N PHE A 50 37.96 15.20 11.82
CA PHE A 50 37.19 16.45 11.93
C PHE A 50 36.28 16.46 13.17
N LEU A 51 35.67 15.33 13.52
CA LEU A 51 34.84 15.20 14.72
C LEU A 51 35.65 15.40 16.01
N ARG A 52 36.84 14.80 16.11
CA ARG A 52 37.71 14.90 17.30
C ARG A 52 38.44 16.24 17.41
N ALA A 53 38.72 16.86 16.27
CA ALA A 53 39.34 18.18 16.21
C ALA A 53 38.34 19.34 16.42
N ALA A 54 37.06 19.04 16.67
CA ALA A 54 36.05 20.06 16.94
C ALA A 54 36.38 20.91 18.20
N PRO A 55 36.15 22.23 18.18
CA PRO A 55 36.54 23.12 19.29
C PRO A 55 35.69 22.89 20.55
N ALA A 56 36.17 22.08 21.50
CA ALA A 56 35.64 22.04 22.85
C ALA A 56 36.18 23.24 23.67
N LEU A 57 35.73 24.45 23.35
CA LEU A 57 36.10 25.68 24.09
C LEU A 57 35.31 25.77 25.42
N GLY A 58 35.46 24.75 26.24
CA GLY A 58 34.88 24.59 27.58
C GLY A 58 35.70 23.57 28.37
N MET A 59 36.58 24.08 29.23
CA MET A 59 37.64 23.36 29.97
C MET A 59 37.14 22.42 31.09
N THR A 60 36.10 21.59 30.88
CA THR A 60 35.59 20.71 31.96
C THR A 60 35.13 19.29 31.65
N ASN A 61 34.97 18.80 30.41
CA ASN A 61 34.40 17.44 30.23
C ASN A 61 35.18 16.53 29.27
N ILE A 62 36.47 16.29 29.53
CA ILE A 62 37.28 15.32 28.75
C ILE A 62 37.06 13.85 29.19
N VAL A 63 36.35 13.57 30.28
CA VAL A 63 36.32 12.22 30.88
C VAL A 63 35.10 11.35 30.48
N GLN A 64 34.02 11.91 29.89
CA GLN A 64 32.80 11.12 29.61
C GLN A 64 32.60 10.66 28.16
N GLN A 65 33.37 11.13 27.18
CA GLN A 65 33.21 10.74 25.76
C GLN A 65 34.16 9.61 25.30
N GLN A 66 35.07 9.13 26.12
CA GLN A 66 36.05 8.10 25.71
C GLN A 66 35.42 6.71 25.49
N GLY A 67 34.30 6.37 26.12
CA GLY A 67 33.73 5.02 26.05
C GLY A 67 33.03 4.65 24.74
N ALA A 68 32.36 5.60 24.08
CA ALA A 68 31.62 5.34 22.83
C ALA A 68 32.52 5.40 21.58
N HIS A 69 33.53 6.28 21.60
CA HIS A 69 34.42 6.52 20.46
C HIS A 69 35.63 5.57 20.41
N GLN A 70 35.95 4.86 21.50
CA GLN A 70 36.96 3.80 21.51
C GLN A 70 36.43 2.52 20.82
N ALA A 71 35.15 2.18 21.04
CA ALA A 71 34.51 1.04 20.39
C ALA A 71 34.42 1.21 18.85
N GLN A 72 34.23 2.43 18.35
CA GLN A 72 34.27 2.74 16.91
C GLN A 72 35.68 2.60 16.31
N LEU A 73 36.73 2.96 17.05
CA LEU A 73 38.12 2.79 16.63
C LEU A 73 38.51 1.31 16.56
N ASP A 74 38.15 0.55 17.59
CA ASP A 74 38.42 -0.89 17.65
C ASP A 74 37.70 -1.63 16.49
N GLU A 75 36.46 -1.23 16.13
CA GLU A 75 35.71 -1.77 14.98
C GLU A 75 36.30 -1.33 13.61
N LEU A 76 36.82 -0.11 13.50
CA LEU A 76 37.44 0.41 12.29
C LEU A 76 38.81 -0.23 12.04
N GLU A 77 39.59 -0.46 13.09
CA GLU A 77 40.89 -1.12 13.08
C GLU A 77 40.75 -2.62 12.76
N GLU A 78 39.73 -3.29 13.31
CA GLU A 78 39.41 -4.70 13.01
C GLU A 78 38.94 -4.90 11.56
N LYS A 79 38.12 -3.98 11.00
CA LYS A 79 37.72 -3.99 9.57
C LYS A 79 38.83 -3.58 8.61
N ALA A 80 39.73 -2.68 9.03
CA ALA A 80 40.90 -2.25 8.25
C ALA A 80 41.91 -3.38 8.05
N LEU A 81 42.12 -4.21 9.08
CA LEU A 81 43.02 -5.36 9.06
C LEU A 81 42.51 -6.51 8.17
N GLN A 82 41.19 -6.63 7.97
CA GLN A 82 40.58 -7.72 7.19
C GLN A 82 40.54 -7.47 5.67
N ASN A 83 40.67 -6.21 5.19
CA ASN A 83 40.32 -5.82 3.82
C ASN A 83 41.47 -5.20 2.98
N GLY A 84 42.74 -5.35 3.36
CA GLY A 84 43.87 -4.78 2.59
C GLY A 84 43.92 -3.24 2.60
N PHE A 85 43.17 -2.60 3.50
CA PHE A 85 43.06 -1.15 3.59
C PHE A 85 44.39 -0.49 4.00
N HIS A 86 45.22 -1.19 4.79
CA HIS A 86 46.56 -0.72 5.17
C HIS A 86 47.46 -0.48 3.96
N GLU A 87 47.46 -1.39 2.98
CA GLU A 87 48.22 -1.27 1.72
C GLU A 87 47.71 -0.10 0.86
N THR A 88 46.39 0.15 0.89
CA THR A 88 45.77 1.30 0.21
C THR A 88 46.20 2.62 0.85
N ILE A 89 46.20 2.72 2.18
CA ILE A 89 46.71 3.90 2.90
C ILE A 89 48.19 4.12 2.58
N GLU A 90 49.01 3.07 2.59
CA GLU A 90 50.44 3.18 2.29
C GLU A 90 50.68 3.77 0.89
N MET A 91 49.92 3.30 -0.11
CA MET A 91 50.00 3.80 -1.47
C MET A 91 49.54 5.27 -1.60
N LEU A 92 48.51 5.66 -0.86
CA LEU A 92 47.93 7.01 -0.93
C LEU A 92 48.65 8.02 -0.02
N SER A 93 49.39 7.56 0.99
CA SER A 93 50.04 8.40 2.02
C SER A 93 50.98 9.43 1.42
N TYR A 94 51.79 9.05 0.42
CA TYR A 94 52.67 9.99 -0.26
C TYR A 94 51.89 11.12 -0.95
N THR A 95 50.78 10.80 -1.61
CA THR A 95 49.91 11.78 -2.26
C THR A 95 49.21 12.68 -1.24
N ILE A 96 48.67 12.12 -0.16
CA ILE A 96 48.03 12.87 0.93
C ILE A 96 49.02 13.88 1.53
N ASN A 97 50.24 13.44 1.83
CA ASN A 97 51.31 14.31 2.35
C ASN A 97 51.67 15.43 1.38
N LYS A 98 51.75 15.13 0.07
CA LYS A 98 52.05 16.13 -0.97
C LYS A 98 50.95 17.19 -1.05
N ILE A 99 49.68 16.79 -0.95
CA ILE A 99 48.53 17.70 -0.91
C ILE A 99 48.58 18.58 0.36
N SER A 100 48.79 17.96 1.53
CA SER A 100 48.92 18.67 2.82
C SER A 100 50.04 19.74 2.76
N CYS A 101 51.19 19.38 2.20
CA CYS A 101 52.33 20.28 2.00
C CYS A 101 52.00 21.42 1.01
N GLU A 102 51.36 21.13 -0.12
CA GLU A 102 50.97 22.14 -1.10
C GLU A 102 50.03 23.18 -0.47
N MET A 103 49.02 22.73 0.31
CA MET A 103 48.13 23.62 1.06
C MET A 103 48.92 24.47 2.06
N SER A 104 49.75 23.86 2.90
CA SER A 104 50.52 24.57 3.93
C SER A 104 51.50 25.60 3.36
N CYS A 105 52.14 25.31 2.22
CA CYS A 105 53.13 26.19 1.60
C CYS A 105 52.52 27.34 0.77
N LYS A 106 51.37 27.14 0.12
CA LYS A 106 50.77 28.15 -0.77
C LYS A 106 49.74 29.04 -0.06
N CYS A 107 49.09 28.53 0.98
CA CYS A 107 48.12 29.29 1.76
C CYS A 107 48.76 30.29 2.75
N SER A 108 50.05 30.16 3.07
CA SER A 108 50.74 31.05 4.02
C SER A 108 51.12 32.44 3.46
N GLY A 109 51.00 32.64 2.14
CA GLY A 109 51.50 33.84 1.43
C GLY A 109 50.45 34.74 0.78
N GLY A 110 49.14 34.51 1.00
CA GLY A 110 48.08 35.21 0.27
C GLY A 110 48.01 34.84 -1.22
N GLY A 111 48.37 33.60 -1.56
CA GLY A 111 48.36 33.10 -2.94
C GLY A 111 46.94 32.98 -3.50
N ASP A 112 46.82 33.02 -4.84
CA ASP A 112 45.56 32.80 -5.54
C ASP A 112 45.01 31.40 -5.23
N ALA A 113 43.84 31.36 -4.58
CA ALA A 113 43.24 30.12 -4.13
C ALA A 113 42.68 29.27 -5.30
N HIS A 114 42.41 29.87 -6.47
CA HIS A 114 42.14 29.09 -7.67
C HIS A 114 43.40 28.36 -8.16
N ALA A 115 44.55 29.04 -8.24
CA ALA A 115 45.82 28.41 -8.59
C ALA A 115 46.22 27.25 -7.64
N THR A 116 46.02 27.40 -6.33
CA THR A 116 46.25 26.32 -5.35
C THR A 116 45.29 25.15 -5.57
N THR A 117 44.01 25.43 -5.83
CA THR A 117 43.00 24.40 -6.16
C THR A 117 43.42 23.62 -7.41
N LEU A 118 43.85 24.33 -8.46
CA LEU A 118 44.34 23.72 -9.69
C LEU A 118 45.62 22.89 -9.47
N ALA A 119 46.54 23.35 -8.62
CA ALA A 119 47.73 22.58 -8.25
C ALA A 119 47.35 21.24 -7.61
N ILE A 120 46.39 21.24 -6.67
CA ILE A 120 45.85 20.02 -6.06
C ILE A 120 45.27 19.10 -7.13
N PHE A 121 44.43 19.61 -8.04
CA PHE A 121 43.87 18.81 -9.14
C PHE A 121 44.92 18.14 -10.02
N ASN A 122 46.04 18.82 -10.30
CA ASN A 122 47.14 18.24 -11.05
C ASN A 122 47.85 17.11 -10.27
N LEU A 123 47.98 17.24 -8.94
CA LEU A 123 48.55 16.19 -8.08
C LEU A 123 47.71 14.91 -8.08
N VAL A 124 46.39 15.04 -8.18
CA VAL A 124 45.44 13.91 -8.19
C VAL A 124 44.83 13.66 -9.57
N SER A 125 45.48 14.09 -10.65
CA SER A 125 44.97 14.00 -12.04
C SER A 125 44.56 12.59 -12.46
N ASN A 126 45.32 11.59 -11.99
CA ASN A 126 45.16 10.16 -12.31
C ASN A 126 44.02 9.45 -11.54
N TYR A 127 43.34 10.14 -10.63
CA TYR A 127 42.27 9.58 -9.80
C TYR A 127 40.88 9.92 -10.36
N THR A 128 39.86 9.14 -9.97
CA THR A 128 38.45 9.46 -10.26
C THR A 128 37.98 10.67 -9.44
N TRP A 129 36.83 11.28 -9.79
CA TRP A 129 36.36 12.50 -9.12
C TRP A 129 36.11 12.31 -7.62
N ASP A 130 35.54 11.17 -7.22
CA ASP A 130 35.33 10.80 -5.82
C ASP A 130 36.66 10.60 -5.08
N GLU A 131 37.63 9.91 -5.68
CA GLU A 131 38.96 9.73 -5.11
C GLU A 131 39.72 11.05 -4.95
N LYS A 132 39.68 11.93 -5.96
CA LYS A 132 40.27 13.28 -5.90
C LYS A 132 39.73 14.07 -4.71
N LEU A 133 38.42 13.98 -4.48
CA LEU A 133 37.75 14.66 -3.38
C LEU A 133 38.23 14.14 -2.03
N VAL A 134 38.24 12.81 -1.84
CA VAL A 134 38.68 12.21 -0.56
C VAL A 134 40.16 12.48 -0.29
N LEU A 135 41.02 12.41 -1.30
CA LEU A 135 42.45 12.70 -1.15
C LEU A 135 42.70 14.16 -0.76
N ALA A 136 41.95 15.10 -1.33
CA ALA A 136 42.01 16.50 -0.94
C ALA A 136 41.53 16.71 0.50
N LEU A 137 40.42 16.09 0.89
CA LEU A 137 39.90 16.13 2.26
C LEU A 137 40.88 15.52 3.25
N ALA A 138 41.54 14.41 2.90
CA ALA A 138 42.55 13.76 3.72
C ALA A 138 43.79 14.64 3.93
N GLY A 139 44.30 15.27 2.86
CA GLY A 139 45.41 16.22 2.98
C GLY A 139 45.08 17.40 3.88
N PHE A 140 43.84 17.89 3.83
CA PHE A 140 43.37 18.93 4.74
C PHE A 140 43.14 18.44 6.16
N ALA A 141 42.60 17.23 6.35
CA ALA A 141 42.40 16.63 7.66
C ALA A 141 43.72 16.47 8.42
N VAL A 142 44.83 16.16 7.74
CA VAL A 142 46.18 16.17 8.34
C VAL A 142 46.52 17.56 8.89
N ASN A 143 46.40 18.61 8.07
CA ASN A 143 46.71 19.98 8.49
C ASN A 143 45.79 20.46 9.63
N TYR A 144 44.49 20.17 9.52
CA TYR A 144 43.46 20.54 10.50
C TYR A 144 43.67 19.81 11.84
N GLY A 145 43.87 18.50 11.78
CA GLY A 145 44.09 17.64 12.94
C GLY A 145 45.38 18.00 13.67
N GLU A 146 46.49 18.24 12.95
CA GLU A 146 47.75 18.67 13.57
C GLU A 146 47.61 20.01 14.29
N PHE A 147 46.89 20.97 13.69
CA PHE A 147 46.65 22.27 14.33
C PHE A 147 45.87 22.11 15.64
N TRP A 148 44.74 21.39 15.62
CA TRP A 148 43.90 21.21 16.79
C TRP A 148 44.52 20.30 17.85
N LEU A 149 45.27 19.28 17.46
CA LEU A 149 45.99 18.42 18.40
C LEU A 149 46.99 19.22 19.23
N VAL A 150 47.76 20.11 18.59
CA VAL A 150 48.71 21.01 19.28
C VAL A 150 47.97 22.02 20.14
N ALA A 151 46.87 22.61 19.64
CA ALA A 151 46.07 23.58 20.39
C ALA A 151 45.41 22.98 21.64
N GLN A 152 44.80 21.80 21.53
CA GLN A 152 44.11 21.10 22.62
C GLN A 152 45.09 20.62 23.71
N LEU A 153 46.30 20.21 23.32
CA LEU A 153 47.31 19.69 24.26
C LEU A 153 48.27 20.76 24.80
N TYR A 154 48.11 22.02 24.39
CA TYR A 154 49.03 23.12 24.74
C TYR A 154 49.28 23.27 26.25
N LEU A 155 48.23 23.15 27.07
CA LEU A 155 48.32 23.32 28.53
C LEU A 155 48.79 22.08 29.28
N THR A 156 48.71 20.90 28.66
CA THR A 156 48.90 19.60 29.34
C THR A 156 50.15 18.84 28.88
N ASN A 157 50.66 19.13 27.68
CA ASN A 157 51.77 18.40 27.07
C ASN A 157 52.98 19.31 26.75
N PRO A 158 54.16 19.07 27.36
CA PRO A 158 55.36 19.87 27.13
C PRO A 158 55.84 19.92 25.66
N LEU A 159 55.66 18.83 24.91
CA LEU A 159 56.01 18.77 23.48
C LEU A 159 55.05 19.65 22.66
N ALA A 160 53.75 19.53 22.91
CA ALA A 160 52.75 20.38 22.26
C ALA A 160 53.00 21.86 22.56
N LYS A 161 53.37 22.20 23.80
CA LYS A 161 53.75 23.56 24.20
C LYS A 161 54.97 24.09 23.41
N ALA A 162 56.01 23.28 23.23
CA ALA A 162 57.19 23.68 22.45
C ALA A 162 56.86 23.89 20.96
N VAL A 163 56.07 23.00 20.36
CA VAL A 163 55.61 23.13 18.96
C VAL A 163 54.71 24.36 18.80
N ALA A 164 53.80 24.60 19.74
CA ALA A 164 52.89 25.75 19.74
C ALA A 164 53.65 27.09 19.78
N LEU A 165 54.74 27.18 20.55
CA LEU A 165 55.60 28.38 20.61
C LEU A 165 56.25 28.68 19.24
N LEU A 166 56.75 27.65 18.55
CA LEU A 166 57.35 27.81 17.22
C LEU A 166 56.32 28.16 16.15
N LYS A 167 55.10 27.63 16.27
CA LYS A 167 53.95 27.92 15.40
C LYS A 167 53.18 29.20 15.83
N GLN A 168 53.69 29.96 16.81
CA GLN A 168 53.07 31.20 17.33
C GLN A 168 51.59 31.07 17.76
N LEU A 169 51.14 29.89 18.22
CA LEU A 169 49.77 29.66 18.70
C LEU A 169 49.33 30.34 20.01
N PRO A 170 50.21 30.70 20.99
CA PRO A 170 49.76 31.25 22.28
C PRO A 170 48.83 32.46 22.18
N ASP A 171 49.06 33.35 21.21
CA ASP A 171 48.23 34.54 20.97
C ASP A 171 46.80 34.21 20.48
N ILE A 172 46.63 33.05 19.82
CA ILE A 172 45.34 32.53 19.35
C ILE A 172 44.54 31.97 20.53
N ILE A 173 45.23 31.27 21.44
CA ILE A 173 44.63 30.65 22.63
C ILE A 173 44.15 31.73 23.61
N GLU A 174 44.88 32.83 23.77
CA GLU A 174 44.46 33.99 24.60
C GLU A 174 43.28 34.78 23.98
N ARG A 175 43.05 34.68 22.67
CA ARG A 175 41.96 35.37 21.94
C ARG A 175 40.84 34.44 21.51
N ALA A 176 40.80 33.21 22.02
CA ALA A 176 39.88 32.17 21.56
C ALA A 176 38.41 32.60 21.60
N ASP A 177 37.99 33.36 22.62
CA ASP A 177 36.62 33.87 22.76
C ASP A 177 36.21 34.83 21.62
N ASN A 178 37.15 35.64 21.11
CA ASN A 178 36.91 36.57 19.99
C ASN A 178 36.92 35.87 18.62
N MET A 179 37.48 34.66 18.55
CA MET A 179 37.68 33.88 17.33
C MET A 179 36.66 32.75 17.16
N LYS A 180 35.87 32.48 18.21
CA LYS A 180 34.76 31.52 18.22
C LYS A 180 33.84 31.56 17.00
N PRO A 181 33.30 32.71 16.53
CA PRO A 181 32.40 32.72 15.37
C PRO A 181 33.09 32.25 14.08
N LYS A 182 34.40 32.48 13.93
CA LYS A 182 35.17 32.01 12.76
C LYS A 182 35.41 30.51 12.81
N PHE A 183 35.64 29.95 14.00
CA PHE A 183 35.76 28.50 14.17
C PHE A 183 34.41 27.79 13.94
N GLU A 184 33.30 28.41 14.34
CA GLU A 184 31.95 27.91 14.06
C GLU A 184 31.66 27.92 12.55
N GLU A 185 32.00 29.01 11.84
CA GLU A 185 31.87 29.11 10.38
C GLU A 185 32.73 28.07 9.65
N LEU A 186 33.98 27.87 10.10
CA LEU A 186 34.88 26.84 9.59
C LEU A 186 34.32 25.43 9.79
N THR A 187 33.83 25.13 10.98
CA THR A 187 33.24 23.82 11.32
C THR A 187 31.98 23.56 10.50
N SER A 188 31.15 24.60 10.30
CA SER A 188 29.97 24.54 9.44
C SER A 188 30.35 24.21 7.99
N LEU A 189 31.37 24.89 7.43
CA LEU A 189 31.84 24.62 6.07
C LEU A 189 32.43 23.20 5.94
N ILE A 190 33.21 22.74 6.93
CA ILE A 190 33.73 21.35 6.97
C ILE A 190 32.58 20.34 6.90
N LYS A 191 31.51 20.56 7.68
CA LYS A 191 30.34 19.69 7.64
C LYS A 191 29.72 19.63 6.25
N VAL A 192 29.51 20.79 5.60
CA VAL A 192 28.94 20.85 4.24
C VAL A 192 29.84 20.15 3.22
N MET A 193 31.16 20.27 3.35
CA MET A 193 32.12 19.55 2.49
C MET A 193 32.01 18.03 2.65
N MET A 194 31.82 17.56 3.90
CA MET A 194 31.60 16.15 4.20
C MET A 194 30.26 15.66 3.65
N ASP A 195 29.18 16.44 3.80
CA ASP A 195 27.85 16.12 3.26
C ASP A 195 27.90 15.96 1.73
N VAL A 196 28.64 16.84 1.01
CA VAL A 196 28.87 16.69 -0.44
C VAL A 196 29.65 15.42 -0.77
N ALA A 197 30.72 15.13 -0.03
CA ALA A 197 31.50 13.91 -0.26
C ALA A 197 30.64 12.66 -0.08
N GLN A 198 29.88 12.59 1.01
CA GLN A 198 28.97 11.50 1.30
C GLN A 198 27.90 11.35 0.21
N CYS A 199 27.29 12.45 -0.23
CA CYS A 199 26.30 12.45 -1.31
C CYS A 199 26.88 11.87 -2.62
N ILE A 200 28.12 12.22 -2.99
CA ILE A 200 28.79 11.68 -4.18
C ILE A 200 29.03 10.16 -4.05
N PHE A 201 29.39 9.67 -2.86
CA PHE A 201 29.51 8.22 -2.62
C PHE A 201 28.18 7.50 -2.74
N GLU A 202 27.09 8.09 -2.24
CA GLU A 202 25.76 7.48 -2.34
C GLU A 202 25.34 7.26 -3.79
N PHE A 203 25.67 8.18 -4.71
CA PHE A 203 25.46 7.95 -6.15
C PHE A 203 26.24 6.76 -6.70
N LYS A 204 27.48 6.55 -6.26
CA LYS A 204 28.35 5.43 -6.69
C LYS A 204 27.83 4.08 -6.17
N GLU A 205 27.15 4.08 -5.02
CA GLU A 205 26.60 2.89 -4.37
C GLU A 205 25.18 2.55 -4.83
N LEU A 206 24.59 3.32 -5.74
CA LEU A 206 23.27 3.02 -6.28
C LEU A 206 23.26 1.66 -7.04
N PRO A 207 22.20 0.84 -6.87
CA PRO A 207 22.12 -0.49 -7.46
C PRO A 207 22.00 -0.43 -8.99
N SER A 208 23.06 -0.85 -9.68
CA SER A 208 23.18 -0.81 -11.15
C SER A 208 22.12 -1.62 -11.90
N GLN A 209 21.48 -2.59 -11.23
CA GLN A 209 20.37 -3.36 -11.79
C GLN A 209 19.11 -2.52 -12.04
N TYR A 210 18.92 -1.43 -11.29
CA TYR A 210 17.72 -0.59 -11.40
C TYR A 210 18.01 0.77 -12.03
N ILE A 211 19.23 1.29 -11.90
CA ILE A 211 19.61 2.60 -12.44
C ILE A 211 20.89 2.54 -13.26
N THR A 212 20.88 3.20 -14.41
CA THR A 212 22.00 3.22 -15.35
C THR A 212 22.63 4.61 -15.42
N PRO A 213 23.89 4.74 -15.86
CA PRO A 213 24.52 6.04 -16.10
C PRO A 213 23.73 6.96 -17.05
N ASP A 214 22.96 6.37 -17.97
CA ASP A 214 22.17 7.10 -18.98
C ASP A 214 20.82 7.64 -18.47
N THR A 215 20.44 7.34 -17.22
CA THR A 215 19.19 7.83 -16.64
C THR A 215 19.27 9.37 -16.49
N PRO A 216 18.24 10.17 -16.84
CA PRO A 216 18.32 11.64 -16.86
C PRO A 216 18.83 12.27 -15.55
N GLU A 217 18.38 11.75 -14.42
CA GLU A 217 18.78 12.18 -13.08
C GLU A 217 20.26 11.88 -12.82
N MET A 218 20.72 10.69 -13.22
CA MET A 218 22.12 10.26 -13.12
C MET A 218 23.05 11.05 -14.06
N LEU A 219 22.61 11.33 -15.29
CA LEU A 219 23.32 12.20 -16.24
C LEU A 219 23.50 13.60 -15.68
N THR A 220 22.43 14.15 -15.09
CA THR A 220 22.45 15.46 -14.46
C THR A 220 23.41 15.47 -13.27
N ALA A 221 23.34 14.49 -12.38
CA ALA A 221 24.28 14.37 -11.25
C ALA A 221 25.73 14.24 -11.74
N THR A 222 26.00 13.33 -12.68
CA THR A 222 27.35 13.07 -13.21
C THR A 222 27.96 14.30 -13.87
N ALA A 223 27.15 15.11 -14.58
CA ALA A 223 27.61 16.37 -15.16
C ALA A 223 27.99 17.43 -14.09
N HIS A 224 27.36 17.38 -12.91
CA HIS A 224 27.61 18.32 -11.80
C HIS A 224 28.69 17.85 -10.82
N ILE A 225 29.02 16.56 -10.77
CA ILE A 225 30.07 16.00 -9.89
C ILE A 225 31.42 16.75 -10.04
N PRO A 226 31.97 17.01 -11.25
CA PRO A 226 33.21 17.76 -11.40
C PRO A 226 33.15 19.17 -10.76
N THR A 227 32.01 19.85 -10.91
CA THR A 227 31.75 21.17 -10.32
C THR A 227 31.69 21.07 -8.79
N ALA A 228 31.04 20.04 -8.26
CA ALA A 228 30.98 19.78 -6.82
C ALA A 228 32.37 19.53 -6.23
N VAL A 229 33.17 18.67 -6.87
CA VAL A 229 34.54 18.38 -6.42
C VAL A 229 35.41 19.63 -6.49
N TYR A 230 35.28 20.44 -7.54
CA TYR A 230 36.00 21.72 -7.63
C TYR A 230 35.68 22.64 -6.46
N TRP A 231 34.40 22.93 -6.23
CA TRP A 231 33.99 23.85 -5.18
C TRP A 231 34.31 23.32 -3.79
N THR A 232 34.23 22.01 -3.56
CA THR A 232 34.66 21.42 -2.30
C THR A 232 36.18 21.54 -2.10
N ILE A 233 37.02 21.27 -3.10
CA ILE A 233 38.47 21.47 -2.96
C ILE A 233 38.80 22.97 -2.78
N ARG A 234 38.07 23.86 -3.44
CA ARG A 234 38.22 25.31 -3.26
C ARG A 234 37.86 25.76 -1.84
N SER A 235 36.83 25.14 -1.23
CA SER A 235 36.47 25.29 0.19
C SER A 235 37.57 24.78 1.10
N ILE A 236 38.14 23.60 0.80
CA ILE A 236 39.27 23.06 1.55
C ILE A 236 40.45 24.05 1.57
N VAL A 237 40.79 24.63 0.42
CA VAL A 237 41.86 25.64 0.32
C VAL A 237 41.51 26.90 1.12
N ALA A 238 40.24 27.34 1.10
CA ALA A 238 39.79 28.49 1.90
C ALA A 238 39.90 28.20 3.41
N CYS A 239 39.48 27.01 3.86
CA CYS A 239 39.61 26.53 5.23
C CYS A 239 41.09 26.47 5.67
N ALA A 240 41.97 25.92 4.83
CA ALA A 240 43.41 25.84 5.09
C ALA A 240 44.04 27.22 5.22
N SER A 241 43.69 28.17 4.33
CA SER A 241 44.15 29.56 4.40
C SER A 241 43.73 30.25 5.70
N GLN A 242 42.50 30.03 6.17
CA GLN A 242 42.04 30.56 7.45
C GLN A 242 42.91 30.04 8.60
N ILE A 243 43.12 28.72 8.70
CA ILE A 243 43.91 28.10 9.78
C ILE A 243 45.38 28.56 9.77
N MET A 244 45.98 28.64 8.58
CA MET A 244 47.36 29.10 8.43
C MET A 244 47.51 30.60 8.72
N GLY A 245 46.51 31.41 8.35
CA GLY A 245 46.42 32.82 8.70
C GLY A 245 46.40 33.07 10.21
N LEU A 246 45.84 32.15 10.99
CA LEU A 246 45.87 32.20 12.45
C LEU A 246 47.27 31.98 13.03
N SER A 247 48.09 31.13 12.39
CA SER A 247 49.41 30.69 12.91
C SER A 247 50.59 31.57 12.47
N GLY A 248 50.40 32.53 11.56
CA GLY A 248 51.50 33.13 10.79
C GLY A 248 51.82 34.62 10.99
N LYS A 249 50.96 35.44 11.63
CA LYS A 249 51.19 36.90 11.71
C LYS A 249 50.84 37.48 13.08
N GLY A 250 51.86 37.68 13.91
CA GLY A 250 51.82 38.66 14.99
C GLY A 250 51.60 40.07 14.43
N HIS A 251 50.64 40.79 15.02
CA HIS A 251 50.37 42.23 14.82
C HIS A 251 50.05 42.71 13.38
N GLU A 252 48.87 42.36 12.88
CA GLU A 252 47.90 43.22 12.15
C GLU A 252 46.77 42.35 11.57
N TYR A 253 46.02 41.68 12.44
CA TYR A 253 44.77 41.02 12.03
C TYR A 253 43.62 42.05 12.08
N ILE A 254 43.73 43.13 11.30
CA ILE A 254 42.52 43.76 10.77
C ILE A 254 42.06 42.75 9.71
N ALA A 255 41.07 41.93 10.07
CA ALA A 255 40.39 41.09 9.10
C ALA A 255 40.01 41.99 7.92
N SER A 256 40.69 41.84 6.78
CA SER A 256 40.18 42.47 5.57
C SER A 256 38.81 41.84 5.34
N THR A 257 37.78 42.67 5.18
CA THR A 257 36.39 42.25 4.93
C THR A 257 36.28 41.27 3.75
N THR A 258 37.30 41.22 2.90
CA THR A 258 37.53 40.29 1.80
C THR A 258 37.63 38.80 2.22
N GLU A 259 38.40 38.44 3.26
CA GLU A 259 38.65 37.02 3.60
C GLU A 259 37.45 36.32 4.26
N ALA A 260 36.66 37.05 5.07
CA ALA A 260 35.41 36.55 5.64
C ALA A 260 34.27 36.51 4.59
N SER A 261 34.29 37.45 3.64
CA SER A 261 33.36 37.44 2.50
C SER A 261 33.59 36.26 1.56
N GLU A 262 34.83 35.77 1.45
CA GLU A 262 35.17 34.60 0.62
C GLU A 262 34.69 33.28 1.25
N LEU A 263 34.85 33.08 2.56
CA LEU A 263 34.42 31.83 3.24
C LEU A 263 32.89 31.67 3.15
N SER A 264 32.15 32.73 3.40
CA SER A 264 30.69 32.75 3.29
C SER A 264 30.22 32.54 1.84
N SER A 265 30.87 33.18 0.86
CA SER A 265 30.55 33.00 -0.56
C SER A 265 30.77 31.55 -1.02
N VAL A 266 31.90 30.96 -0.65
CA VAL A 266 32.24 29.59 -1.01
C VAL A 266 31.31 28.60 -0.28
N ALA A 267 30.98 28.85 0.99
CA ALA A 267 30.02 28.05 1.74
C ALA A 267 28.62 28.07 1.11
N GLN A 268 28.16 29.22 0.59
CA GLN A 268 26.88 29.29 -0.11
C GLN A 268 26.89 28.45 -1.39
N GLU A 269 27.97 28.51 -2.18
CA GLU A 269 28.09 27.72 -3.42
C GLU A 269 28.11 26.21 -3.14
N VAL A 270 28.88 25.73 -2.16
CA VAL A 270 28.90 24.31 -1.82
C VAL A 270 27.55 23.84 -1.29
N ASN A 271 26.86 24.66 -0.48
CA ASN A 271 25.51 24.35 -0.01
C ASN A 271 24.49 24.25 -1.15
N ASN A 272 24.55 25.17 -2.13
CA ASN A 272 23.68 25.15 -3.30
C ASN A 272 23.90 23.86 -4.11
N ILE A 273 25.17 23.47 -4.30
CA ILE A 273 25.53 22.24 -5.01
C ILE A 273 25.07 21.00 -4.24
N HIS A 274 25.29 20.94 -2.93
CA HIS A 274 24.82 19.85 -2.08
C HIS A 274 23.31 19.66 -2.20
N SER A 275 22.54 20.76 -2.07
CA SER A 275 21.08 20.74 -2.22
C SER A 275 20.64 20.22 -3.59
N HIS A 276 21.34 20.63 -4.66
CA HIS A 276 21.05 20.14 -6.01
C HIS A 276 21.34 18.63 -6.15
N LEU A 277 22.50 18.17 -5.69
CA LEU A 277 22.89 16.75 -5.75
C LEU A 277 21.93 15.88 -4.91
N MET A 278 21.57 16.31 -3.70
CA MET A 278 20.60 15.60 -2.86
C MET A 278 19.21 15.50 -3.51
N LYS A 279 18.79 16.54 -4.23
CA LYS A 279 17.55 16.50 -5.01
C LYS A 279 17.63 15.43 -6.11
N GLN A 280 18.74 15.38 -6.86
CA GLN A 280 18.93 14.35 -7.89
C GLN A 280 18.98 12.94 -7.28
N LEU A 281 19.64 12.78 -6.13
CA LEU A 281 19.75 11.51 -5.43
C LEU A 281 18.38 11.00 -4.97
N THR A 282 17.54 11.90 -4.46
CA THR A 282 16.16 11.59 -4.09
C THR A 282 15.35 11.10 -5.29
N LEU A 283 15.50 11.74 -6.46
CA LEU A 283 14.83 11.31 -7.70
C LEU A 283 15.36 9.95 -8.18
N CYS A 284 16.66 9.67 -8.05
CA CYS A 284 17.23 8.36 -8.35
C CYS A 284 16.61 7.25 -7.48
N PHE A 285 16.48 7.46 -6.17
CA PHE A 285 15.82 6.50 -5.28
C PHE A 285 14.36 6.27 -5.65
N GLN A 286 13.61 7.34 -5.99
CA GLN A 286 12.23 7.22 -6.47
C GLN A 286 12.15 6.36 -7.75
N HIS A 287 13.03 6.61 -8.72
CA HIS A 287 13.08 5.82 -9.95
C HIS A 287 13.40 4.33 -9.70
N ILE A 288 14.32 4.06 -8.78
CA ILE A 288 14.67 2.69 -8.37
C ILE A 288 13.46 2.00 -7.76
N ASP A 289 12.77 2.65 -6.82
CA ASP A 289 11.60 2.08 -6.17
C ASP A 289 10.47 1.80 -7.17
N GLU A 290 10.21 2.72 -8.11
CA GLU A 290 9.24 2.50 -9.19
C GLU A 290 9.56 1.27 -10.04
N LYS A 291 10.82 1.12 -10.48
CA LYS A 291 11.25 -0.06 -11.24
C LYS A 291 11.12 -1.35 -10.44
N ARG A 292 11.49 -1.35 -9.16
CA ARG A 292 11.33 -2.50 -8.26
C ARG A 292 9.87 -2.92 -8.15
N HIS A 293 8.96 -1.96 -8.00
CA HIS A 293 7.53 -2.26 -7.95
C HIS A 293 6.99 -2.82 -9.26
N ILE A 294 7.47 -2.33 -10.42
CA ILE A 294 7.10 -2.87 -11.74
C ILE A 294 7.59 -4.30 -11.90
N GLU A 295 8.85 -4.59 -11.54
CA GLU A 295 9.42 -5.94 -11.65
C GLU A 295 8.71 -6.93 -10.70
N ALA A 296 8.43 -6.52 -9.45
CA ALA A 296 7.68 -7.33 -8.51
C ALA A 296 6.27 -7.65 -9.03
N PHE A 297 5.59 -6.68 -9.64
CA PHE A 297 4.29 -6.88 -10.27
C PHE A 297 4.36 -7.86 -11.46
N GLN A 298 5.34 -7.70 -12.35
CA GLN A 298 5.55 -8.61 -13.48
C GLN A 298 5.89 -10.03 -13.01
N THR A 299 6.68 -10.14 -11.96
CA THR A 299 7.01 -11.42 -11.32
C THR A 299 5.74 -12.10 -10.80
N LEU A 300 4.85 -11.36 -10.11
CA LEU A 300 3.56 -11.88 -9.66
C LEU A 300 2.70 -12.40 -10.83
N VAL A 301 2.59 -11.63 -11.92
CA VAL A 301 1.87 -12.06 -13.13
C VAL A 301 2.45 -13.38 -13.66
N SER A 302 3.76 -13.44 -13.84
CA SER A 302 4.44 -14.65 -14.35
C SER A 302 4.27 -15.85 -13.42
N LEU A 303 4.21 -15.63 -12.10
CA LEU A 303 4.01 -16.69 -11.11
C LEU A 303 2.61 -17.30 -11.26
N PHE A 304 1.56 -16.51 -11.46
CA PHE A 304 0.21 -17.04 -11.63
C PHE A 304 0.00 -17.78 -12.97
N GLU A 305 0.80 -17.48 -13.99
CA GLU A 305 0.80 -18.20 -15.27
C GLU A 305 1.60 -19.51 -15.22
N ALA A 306 2.57 -19.61 -14.31
CA ALA A 306 3.44 -20.77 -14.18
C ALA A 306 2.76 -21.96 -13.49
N PHE A 307 3.24 -23.17 -13.83
CA PHE A 307 2.85 -24.40 -13.14
C PHE A 307 3.65 -24.59 -11.84
N HIS A 308 2.95 -24.93 -10.75
CA HIS A 308 3.57 -25.20 -9.44
C HIS A 308 3.17 -26.57 -8.90
N ILE A 309 4.06 -27.15 -8.09
CA ILE A 309 3.82 -28.44 -7.42
C ILE A 309 2.78 -28.30 -6.31
N ASP A 310 2.82 -27.18 -5.60
CA ASP A 310 1.86 -26.75 -4.59
C ASP A 310 1.70 -25.23 -4.60
N ASN A 311 0.71 -24.74 -3.85
CA ASN A 311 0.34 -23.34 -3.74
C ASN A 311 1.34 -22.44 -2.97
N MET A 312 2.45 -22.96 -2.44
CA MET A 312 3.31 -22.19 -1.53
C MET A 312 4.02 -21.02 -2.20
N LYS A 313 4.46 -21.16 -3.46
CA LYS A 313 5.11 -20.06 -4.19
C LYS A 313 4.18 -18.87 -4.38
N ILE A 314 2.91 -19.15 -4.69
CA ILE A 314 1.87 -18.14 -4.84
C ILE A 314 1.57 -17.48 -3.49
N LEU A 315 1.36 -18.27 -2.44
CA LEU A 315 1.04 -17.74 -1.11
C LEU A 315 2.17 -16.88 -0.53
N LYS A 316 3.44 -17.29 -0.69
CA LYS A 316 4.62 -16.50 -0.27
C LYS A 316 4.79 -15.21 -1.09
N ALA A 317 4.37 -15.22 -2.36
CA ALA A 317 4.44 -14.02 -3.20
C ALA A 317 3.32 -13.03 -2.88
N LEU A 318 2.13 -13.51 -2.52
CA LEU A 318 1.00 -12.67 -2.09
C LEU A 318 1.19 -12.11 -0.67
N ILE A 319 1.70 -12.94 0.25
CA ILE A 319 1.87 -12.60 1.66
C ILE A 319 3.36 -12.63 1.94
N TYR A 320 3.96 -11.45 2.04
CA TYR A 320 5.38 -11.31 2.38
C TYR A 320 5.64 -11.97 3.73
N ALA A 321 6.53 -12.94 3.72
CA ALA A 321 6.97 -13.66 4.90
C ALA A 321 8.43 -14.07 4.73
N GLU A 322 9.28 -13.59 5.62
CA GLU A 322 10.61 -14.18 5.81
C GLU A 322 10.46 -15.57 6.44
N ASP A 323 11.43 -16.46 6.24
CA ASP A 323 11.26 -17.89 6.55
C ASP A 323 10.96 -18.19 8.04
N ASP A 324 11.32 -17.30 8.97
CA ASP A 324 11.04 -17.42 10.42
C ASP A 324 9.74 -16.71 10.86
N GLN A 325 9.06 -15.99 9.96
CA GLN A 325 7.87 -15.22 10.29
C GLN A 325 6.61 -16.11 10.28
N LEU A 326 5.69 -15.87 11.23
CA LEU A 326 4.33 -16.44 11.21
C LEU A 326 3.35 -15.41 10.64
N PRO A 327 3.19 -15.32 9.31
CA PRO A 327 2.50 -14.20 8.67
C PRO A 327 0.97 -14.28 8.79
N LEU A 328 0.42 -15.43 9.19
CA LEU A 328 -1.01 -15.60 9.37
C LEU A 328 -1.42 -15.42 10.82
N PHE A 329 -2.66 -15.01 11.03
CA PHE A 329 -3.39 -15.08 12.29
C PHE A 329 -4.57 -16.04 12.12
N ASP A 330 -4.62 -17.07 12.94
CA ASP A 330 -5.69 -18.05 12.98
C ASP A 330 -6.86 -17.52 13.81
N GLY A 331 -7.99 -17.24 13.15
CA GLY A 331 -9.20 -16.74 13.78
C GLY A 331 -9.86 -17.73 14.74
N SER A 332 -9.57 -19.02 14.66
CA SER A 332 -10.14 -20.03 15.57
C SER A 332 -9.36 -20.11 16.88
N THR A 333 -8.03 -20.19 16.81
CA THR A 333 -7.16 -20.33 17.99
C THR A 333 -6.65 -18.99 18.54
N LYS A 334 -6.85 -17.91 17.79
CA LYS A 334 -6.35 -16.55 18.07
C LYS A 334 -4.83 -16.50 18.23
N LYS A 335 -4.11 -17.27 17.41
CA LYS A 335 -2.64 -17.37 17.42
C LYS A 335 -2.06 -17.16 16.04
N ARG A 336 -0.78 -16.77 16.00
CA ARG A 336 -0.05 -16.68 14.73
C ARG A 336 0.23 -18.07 14.16
N ALA A 337 0.20 -18.19 12.84
CA ALA A 337 0.39 -19.44 12.11
C ALA A 337 1.33 -19.28 10.90
N SER A 338 1.97 -20.39 10.50
CA SER A 338 2.75 -20.48 9.26
C SER A 338 1.84 -20.64 8.05
N LEU A 339 2.29 -20.21 6.87
CA LEU A 339 1.62 -20.48 5.59
C LEU A 339 1.50 -21.99 5.31
N ASP A 340 2.33 -22.83 5.93
CA ASP A 340 2.33 -24.28 5.71
C ASP A 340 1.00 -24.96 6.06
N VAL A 341 0.18 -24.36 6.91
CA VAL A 341 -1.17 -24.86 7.22
C VAL A 341 -2.08 -24.89 5.98
N LEU A 342 -1.78 -24.05 4.98
CA LEU A 342 -2.51 -23.91 3.72
C LEU A 342 -1.93 -24.76 2.58
N ARG A 343 -0.77 -25.40 2.80
CA ARG A 343 -0.05 -26.14 1.75
C ARG A 343 -0.93 -27.24 1.15
N ARG A 344 -1.08 -27.23 -0.18
CA ARG A 344 -1.90 -28.20 -0.95
C ARG A 344 -3.38 -28.22 -0.54
N ARG A 345 -3.90 -27.15 0.05
CA ARG A 345 -5.34 -26.96 0.29
C ARG A 345 -5.94 -26.05 -0.78
N SER A 346 -7.25 -26.19 -1.01
CA SER A 346 -8.00 -25.15 -1.73
C SER A 346 -8.13 -23.93 -0.81
N VAL A 347 -7.74 -22.75 -1.29
CA VAL A 347 -7.73 -21.52 -0.49
C VAL A 347 -8.65 -20.49 -1.12
N LEU A 348 -9.62 -20.01 -0.35
CA LEU A 348 -10.48 -18.87 -0.69
C LEU A 348 -9.85 -17.61 -0.08
N LEU A 349 -9.32 -16.74 -0.93
CA LEU A 349 -8.82 -15.44 -0.52
C LEU A 349 -10.01 -14.47 -0.41
N LEU A 350 -10.40 -14.11 0.81
CA LEU A 350 -11.36 -13.04 1.06
C LEU A 350 -10.63 -11.71 0.93
N ILE A 351 -10.93 -10.97 -0.12
CA ILE A 351 -10.29 -9.69 -0.43
C ILE A 351 -11.30 -8.59 -0.22
N SER A 352 -10.97 -7.62 0.63
CA SER A 352 -11.83 -6.48 0.96
C SER A 352 -10.99 -5.27 1.34
N ASP A 353 -11.62 -4.12 1.52
CA ASP A 353 -11.06 -3.05 2.33
C ASP A 353 -11.40 -3.29 3.82
N LEU A 354 -11.26 -2.26 4.66
CA LEU A 354 -11.65 -2.32 6.07
C LEU A 354 -13.12 -1.91 6.29
N GLU A 355 -13.97 -1.97 5.27
CA GLU A 355 -15.38 -1.54 5.33
C GLU A 355 -16.34 -2.69 4.96
N ILE A 356 -16.07 -3.91 5.44
CA ILE A 356 -17.00 -5.05 5.28
C ILE A 356 -18.25 -4.80 6.14
N SER A 357 -19.44 -4.98 5.56
CA SER A 357 -20.69 -4.86 6.31
C SER A 357 -20.83 -5.98 7.37
N HIS A 358 -21.49 -5.68 8.48
CA HIS A 358 -21.67 -6.68 9.55
C HIS A 358 -22.57 -7.83 9.09
N GLU A 359 -23.60 -7.52 8.31
CA GLU A 359 -24.52 -8.47 7.71
C GLU A 359 -23.77 -9.48 6.83
N GLU A 360 -22.93 -8.99 5.92
CA GLU A 360 -22.13 -9.83 5.02
C GLU A 360 -21.17 -10.75 5.78
N LEU A 361 -20.45 -10.19 6.75
CA LEU A 361 -19.49 -10.96 7.52
C LEU A 361 -20.17 -12.03 8.39
N SER A 362 -21.34 -11.71 8.97
CA SER A 362 -22.15 -12.63 9.77
C SER A 362 -22.59 -13.85 8.94
N VAL A 363 -23.08 -13.61 7.71
CA VAL A 363 -23.50 -14.71 6.83
C VAL A 363 -22.30 -15.55 6.36
N LEU A 364 -21.18 -14.94 5.98
CA LEU A 364 -19.95 -15.70 5.65
C LEU A 364 -19.50 -16.56 6.83
N GLN A 365 -19.54 -15.99 8.05
CA GLN A 365 -19.18 -16.71 9.27
C GLN A 365 -20.09 -17.91 9.52
N GLN A 366 -21.40 -17.73 9.33
CA GLN A 366 -22.36 -18.83 9.44
C GLN A 366 -22.06 -19.94 8.43
N MET A 367 -21.93 -19.60 7.14
CA MET A 367 -21.65 -20.58 6.07
C MET A 367 -20.34 -21.33 6.30
N TYR A 368 -19.30 -20.61 6.73
CA TYR A 368 -18.02 -21.23 7.07
C TYR A 368 -18.16 -22.17 8.27
N SER A 369 -18.88 -21.76 9.32
CA SER A 369 -19.07 -22.57 10.52
C SER A 369 -19.85 -23.86 10.22
N GLU A 370 -20.93 -23.76 9.44
CA GLU A 370 -21.72 -24.92 8.99
C GLU A 370 -20.87 -25.92 8.19
N ALA A 371 -19.98 -25.43 7.33
CA ALA A 371 -19.04 -26.29 6.62
C ALA A 371 -18.07 -27.02 7.59
N ARG A 372 -17.70 -26.38 8.70
CA ARG A 372 -16.81 -26.98 9.73
C ARG A 372 -17.49 -27.98 10.65
N GLU A 373 -18.82 -27.96 10.77
CA GLU A 373 -19.56 -28.96 11.54
C GLU A 373 -19.44 -30.37 10.93
N GLN A 374 -19.21 -30.46 9.61
CA GLN A 374 -19.10 -31.72 8.89
C GLN A 374 -17.76 -31.85 8.15
N PRO A 375 -16.62 -31.88 8.86
CA PRO A 375 -15.28 -31.76 8.26
C PRO A 375 -14.89 -32.95 7.37
N GLY A 376 -15.58 -34.08 7.48
CA GLY A 376 -15.36 -35.26 6.64
C GLY A 376 -15.97 -35.13 5.23
N ARG A 377 -16.80 -34.12 4.97
CA ARG A 377 -17.40 -33.88 3.65
C ARG A 377 -16.36 -33.31 2.68
N PRO A 378 -16.33 -33.76 1.41
CA PRO A 378 -15.50 -33.15 0.37
C PRO A 378 -15.75 -31.65 0.25
N GLU A 379 -17.00 -31.21 0.40
CA GLU A 379 -17.44 -29.81 0.29
C GLU A 379 -16.80 -28.89 1.35
N SER A 380 -16.30 -29.45 2.45
CA SER A 380 -15.68 -28.72 3.55
C SER A 380 -14.15 -28.59 3.41
N GLN A 381 -13.55 -29.10 2.32
CA GLN A 381 -12.09 -29.20 2.14
C GLN A 381 -11.44 -27.94 1.54
N TYR A 382 -11.82 -26.76 2.05
CA TYR A 382 -11.19 -25.49 1.72
C TYR A 382 -10.77 -24.73 2.99
N GLU A 383 -9.91 -23.73 2.85
CA GLU A 383 -9.60 -22.74 3.89
C GLU A 383 -9.93 -21.34 3.39
N VAL A 384 -10.24 -20.41 4.31
CA VAL A 384 -10.43 -18.99 3.98
C VAL A 384 -9.28 -18.18 4.56
N VAL A 385 -8.75 -17.23 3.78
CA VAL A 385 -7.70 -16.30 4.22
C VAL A 385 -8.13 -14.87 3.89
N TRP A 386 -8.25 -14.01 4.90
CA TRP A 386 -8.56 -12.60 4.70
C TRP A 386 -7.32 -11.76 4.35
N LEU A 387 -7.41 -11.04 3.21
CA LEU A 387 -6.41 -10.13 2.68
C LEU A 387 -7.00 -8.70 2.60
N PRO A 388 -6.76 -7.84 3.60
CA PRO A 388 -7.24 -6.45 3.60
C PRO A 388 -6.41 -5.57 2.67
N VAL A 389 -7.04 -5.04 1.62
CA VAL A 389 -6.44 -4.13 0.65
C VAL A 389 -6.58 -2.69 1.14
N VAL A 390 -5.54 -2.21 1.83
CA VAL A 390 -5.51 -0.85 2.39
C VAL A 390 -4.73 0.09 1.46
N ASP A 391 -5.24 1.30 1.28
CA ASP A 391 -4.49 2.36 0.60
C ASP A 391 -3.31 2.84 1.45
N ARG A 392 -2.09 2.65 0.92
CA ARG A 392 -0.82 3.05 1.54
C ARG A 392 -0.48 4.53 1.29
N SER A 393 -1.26 5.27 0.51
CA SER A 393 -1.07 6.72 0.32
C SER A 393 -1.34 7.52 1.59
N SER A 394 -2.15 6.97 2.51
CA SER A 394 -2.50 7.58 3.78
C SER A 394 -1.81 6.85 4.93
N PRO A 395 -1.30 7.59 5.95
CA PRO A 395 -0.65 6.96 7.10
C PRO A 395 -1.55 5.91 7.76
N TRP A 396 -0.90 4.88 8.30
CA TRP A 396 -1.55 3.89 9.15
C TRP A 396 -1.84 4.53 10.52
N SER A 397 -3.12 4.69 10.87
CA SER A 397 -3.55 5.36 12.09
C SER A 397 -4.08 4.37 13.12
N GLU A 398 -4.09 4.75 14.39
CA GLU A 398 -4.65 3.95 15.49
C GLU A 398 -6.11 3.54 15.23
N THR A 399 -6.89 4.41 14.56
CA THR A 399 -8.28 4.10 14.17
C THR A 399 -8.36 2.95 13.16
N LYS A 400 -7.45 2.92 12.18
CA LYS A 400 -7.38 1.84 11.18
C LYS A 400 -6.90 0.54 11.81
N GLU A 401 -5.89 0.62 12.69
CA GLU A 401 -5.39 -0.52 13.46
C GLU A 401 -6.53 -1.17 14.24
N LYS A 402 -7.25 -0.39 15.04
CA LYS A 402 -8.38 -0.89 15.85
C LYS A 402 -9.49 -1.50 15.00
N LEU A 403 -9.82 -0.87 13.87
CA LEU A 403 -10.83 -1.39 12.95
C LEU A 403 -10.41 -2.75 12.36
N PHE A 404 -9.14 -2.86 11.95
CA PHE A 404 -8.57 -4.12 11.47
C PHE A 404 -8.61 -5.22 12.54
N GLU A 405 -8.18 -4.91 13.78
CA GLU A 405 -8.21 -5.85 14.91
C GLU A 405 -9.64 -6.29 15.25
N ASP A 406 -10.61 -5.38 15.23
CA ASP A 406 -12.01 -5.68 15.49
C ASP A 406 -12.57 -6.69 14.47
N PHE A 407 -12.26 -6.54 13.17
CA PHE A 407 -12.60 -7.50 12.12
C PHE A 407 -11.86 -8.84 12.28
N GLN A 408 -10.55 -8.80 12.49
CA GLN A 408 -9.73 -10.01 12.67
C GLN A 408 -10.19 -10.83 13.88
N ARG A 409 -10.67 -10.16 14.94
CA ARG A 409 -11.17 -10.82 16.15
C ARG A 409 -12.48 -11.58 15.92
N ILE A 410 -13.36 -11.12 15.06
CA ILE A 410 -14.67 -11.77 14.83
C ILE A 410 -14.60 -12.86 13.75
N MET A 411 -13.61 -12.81 12.85
CA MET A 411 -13.43 -13.83 11.81
C MET A 411 -12.98 -15.19 12.40
N PRO A 412 -13.60 -16.31 11.98
CA PRO A 412 -13.22 -17.66 12.44
C PRO A 412 -12.12 -18.31 11.58
N TRP A 413 -11.78 -17.73 10.44
CA TRP A 413 -10.79 -18.22 9.47
C TRP A 413 -9.44 -17.52 9.60
N TYR A 414 -8.49 -17.83 8.71
CA TYR A 414 -7.17 -17.20 8.73
C TYR A 414 -7.23 -15.76 8.19
N SER A 415 -6.32 -14.92 8.65
CA SER A 415 -6.07 -13.59 8.06
C SER A 415 -4.57 -13.36 7.99
N VAL A 416 -4.12 -12.38 7.20
CA VAL A 416 -2.76 -11.85 7.41
C VAL A 416 -2.68 -11.24 8.80
N TYR A 417 -1.53 -11.42 9.48
CA TYR A 417 -1.32 -10.89 10.82
C TYR A 417 -1.40 -9.35 10.85
N HIS A 418 -0.90 -8.70 9.80
CA HIS A 418 -0.96 -7.25 9.64
C HIS A 418 -1.03 -6.89 8.13
N PRO A 419 -1.76 -5.83 7.71
CA PRO A 419 -1.89 -5.45 6.30
C PRO A 419 -0.57 -5.08 5.60
N SER A 420 0.47 -4.72 6.36
CA SER A 420 1.81 -4.43 5.80
C SER A 420 2.44 -5.64 5.09
N LEU A 421 1.97 -6.86 5.37
CA LEU A 421 2.44 -8.10 4.73
C LEU A 421 1.99 -8.23 3.27
N LEU A 422 1.09 -7.38 2.79
CA LEU A 422 0.71 -7.30 1.39
C LEU A 422 1.50 -6.21 0.69
N ASP A 423 2.52 -6.57 -0.09
CA ASP A 423 3.36 -5.60 -0.80
C ASP A 423 2.55 -4.69 -1.74
N VAL A 424 3.11 -3.51 -2.08
CA VAL A 424 2.51 -2.57 -3.04
C VAL A 424 2.22 -3.25 -4.39
N ALA A 425 3.11 -4.13 -4.86
CA ALA A 425 2.91 -4.88 -6.10
C ALA A 425 1.73 -5.86 -6.00
N VAL A 426 1.51 -6.49 -4.83
CA VAL A 426 0.36 -7.37 -4.58
C VAL A 426 -0.94 -6.57 -4.57
N ILE A 427 -0.97 -5.44 -3.86
CA ILE A 427 -2.13 -4.54 -3.84
C ILE A 427 -2.47 -4.07 -5.26
N ARG A 428 -1.45 -3.72 -6.05
CA ARG A 428 -1.60 -3.33 -7.46
C ARG A 428 -2.16 -4.49 -8.30
N TYR A 429 -1.63 -5.71 -8.13
CA TYR A 429 -2.12 -6.91 -8.80
C TYR A 429 -3.60 -7.18 -8.50
N ILE A 430 -3.99 -7.10 -7.23
CA ILE A 430 -5.39 -7.28 -6.80
C ILE A 430 -6.31 -6.23 -7.45
N LYS A 431 -5.87 -4.97 -7.56
CA LYS A 431 -6.65 -3.89 -8.18
C LYS A 431 -6.72 -4.00 -9.70
N GLU A 432 -5.60 -4.26 -10.38
CA GLU A 432 -5.51 -4.23 -11.84
C GLU A 432 -5.92 -5.54 -12.51
N VAL A 433 -5.56 -6.69 -11.92
CA VAL A 433 -5.78 -8.03 -12.52
C VAL A 433 -7.03 -8.71 -11.96
N TRP A 434 -7.27 -8.58 -10.65
CA TRP A 434 -8.51 -9.11 -10.03
C TRP A 434 -9.63 -8.06 -9.93
N HIS A 435 -9.41 -6.86 -10.49
CA HIS A 435 -10.42 -5.80 -10.63
C HIS A 435 -11.07 -5.37 -9.31
N PHE A 436 -10.32 -5.40 -8.20
CA PHE A 436 -10.84 -4.99 -6.90
C PHE A 436 -11.26 -3.50 -6.89
N ASN A 437 -12.53 -3.27 -6.53
CA ASN A 437 -13.17 -1.96 -6.54
C ASN A 437 -13.80 -1.56 -5.19
N LYS A 438 -13.20 -2.02 -4.08
CA LYS A 438 -13.67 -1.88 -2.68
C LYS A 438 -14.74 -2.87 -2.23
N ARG A 439 -15.44 -3.54 -3.14
CA ARG A 439 -16.40 -4.58 -2.75
C ARG A 439 -15.69 -5.87 -2.35
N PRO A 440 -16.06 -6.51 -1.24
CA PRO A 440 -15.51 -7.81 -0.88
C PRO A 440 -15.77 -8.85 -1.97
N PHE A 441 -14.79 -9.71 -2.21
CA PHE A 441 -14.91 -10.83 -3.15
C PHE A 441 -14.01 -11.99 -2.75
N LEU A 442 -14.26 -13.17 -3.32
CA LEU A 442 -13.55 -14.41 -2.98
C LEU A 442 -12.78 -14.94 -4.19
N VAL A 443 -11.45 -14.86 -4.16
CA VAL A 443 -10.60 -15.52 -5.17
C VAL A 443 -10.30 -16.94 -4.74
N VAL A 444 -10.50 -17.92 -5.62
CA VAL A 444 -10.29 -19.33 -5.29
C VAL A 444 -8.98 -19.81 -5.90
N LEU A 445 -8.07 -20.26 -5.04
CA LEU A 445 -6.85 -20.96 -5.40
C LEU A 445 -7.03 -22.46 -5.23
N ASP A 446 -6.63 -23.24 -6.24
CA ASP A 446 -6.52 -24.69 -6.11
C ASP A 446 -5.29 -25.10 -5.28
N PRO A 447 -5.11 -26.39 -4.93
CA PRO A 447 -3.93 -26.89 -4.20
C PRO A 447 -2.57 -26.57 -4.85
N GLN A 448 -2.53 -26.24 -6.14
CA GLN A 448 -1.34 -25.84 -6.89
C GLN A 448 -1.16 -24.32 -6.95
N GLY A 449 -2.12 -23.54 -6.43
CA GLY A 449 -2.07 -22.08 -6.41
C GLY A 449 -2.64 -21.41 -7.65
N ARG A 450 -3.30 -22.16 -8.55
CA ARG A 450 -3.95 -21.58 -9.73
C ARG A 450 -5.28 -20.95 -9.35
N VAL A 451 -5.58 -19.81 -9.93
CA VAL A 451 -6.88 -19.16 -9.78
C VAL A 451 -7.92 -19.95 -10.58
N VAL A 452 -8.81 -20.67 -9.89
CA VAL A 452 -9.89 -21.44 -10.54
C VAL A 452 -11.21 -20.67 -10.62
N ASN A 453 -11.34 -19.62 -9.81
CA ASN A 453 -12.44 -18.66 -9.91
C ASN A 453 -11.97 -17.30 -9.37
N PRO A 454 -12.02 -16.23 -10.18
CA PRO A 454 -11.61 -14.90 -9.75
C PRO A 454 -12.62 -14.25 -8.78
N ASN A 455 -13.88 -14.70 -8.75
CA ASN A 455 -14.86 -14.24 -7.79
C ASN A 455 -15.94 -15.31 -7.51
N ALA A 456 -15.71 -16.13 -6.48
CA ALA A 456 -16.63 -17.15 -6.01
C ALA A 456 -17.64 -16.65 -4.98
N ILE A 457 -17.71 -15.34 -4.70
CA ILE A 457 -18.62 -14.83 -3.65
C ILE A 457 -20.08 -15.12 -3.98
N HIS A 458 -20.46 -15.02 -5.26
CA HIS A 458 -21.80 -15.35 -5.71
C HIS A 458 -22.12 -16.84 -5.54
N MET A 459 -21.16 -17.72 -5.83
CA MET A 459 -21.34 -19.16 -5.60
C MET A 459 -21.51 -19.47 -4.11
N MET A 460 -20.74 -18.80 -3.25
CA MET A 460 -20.86 -18.91 -1.79
C MET A 460 -22.26 -18.48 -1.33
N TRP A 461 -22.78 -17.36 -1.84
CA TRP A 461 -24.13 -16.90 -1.50
C TRP A 461 -25.25 -17.80 -1.97
N ILE A 462 -25.12 -18.42 -3.14
CA ILE A 462 -26.18 -19.26 -3.69
C ILE A 462 -26.21 -20.65 -3.03
N TRP A 463 -25.04 -21.29 -2.89
CA TRP A 463 -24.94 -22.72 -2.53
C TRP A 463 -24.04 -23.01 -1.31
N GLY A 464 -23.39 -22.02 -0.71
CA GLY A 464 -22.50 -22.22 0.43
C GLY A 464 -21.38 -23.22 0.12
N SER A 465 -21.22 -24.24 0.97
CA SER A 465 -20.20 -25.28 0.80
C SER A 465 -20.44 -26.21 -0.40
N LEU A 466 -21.70 -26.37 -0.85
CA LEU A 466 -22.04 -27.21 -2.01
C LEU A 466 -21.43 -26.70 -3.32
N ALA A 467 -21.03 -25.42 -3.34
CA ALA A 467 -20.31 -24.81 -4.46
C ALA A 467 -18.87 -25.33 -4.62
N PHE A 468 -18.27 -25.96 -3.61
CA PHE A 468 -16.92 -26.51 -3.69
C PHE A 468 -16.78 -27.48 -4.89
N PRO A 469 -15.70 -27.40 -5.70
CA PRO A 469 -14.46 -26.61 -5.53
C PRO A 469 -14.51 -25.18 -6.09
N PHE A 470 -15.70 -24.58 -6.17
CA PHE A 470 -15.95 -23.19 -6.60
C PHE A 470 -15.48 -22.87 -8.02
N THR A 471 -15.28 -23.89 -8.86
CA THR A 471 -14.92 -23.73 -10.28
C THR A 471 -16.14 -23.35 -11.13
N SER A 472 -15.92 -22.66 -12.25
CA SER A 472 -17.01 -22.37 -13.22
C SER A 472 -17.71 -23.63 -13.75
N LEU A 473 -16.99 -24.75 -13.90
CA LEU A 473 -17.58 -26.04 -14.29
C LEU A 473 -18.55 -26.58 -13.23
N LYS A 474 -18.20 -26.45 -11.95
CA LYS A 474 -19.08 -26.84 -10.84
C LYS A 474 -20.30 -25.92 -10.78
N GLU A 475 -20.12 -24.62 -11.00
CA GLU A 475 -21.22 -23.66 -11.09
C GLU A 475 -22.22 -24.01 -12.20
N GLU A 476 -21.72 -24.33 -13.39
CA GLU A 476 -22.59 -24.80 -14.50
C GLU A 476 -23.32 -26.10 -14.18
N ALA A 477 -22.67 -27.03 -13.48
CA ALA A 477 -23.29 -28.29 -13.08
C ALA A 477 -24.44 -28.06 -12.09
N LEU A 478 -24.22 -27.21 -11.08
CA LEU A 478 -25.26 -26.84 -10.11
C LEU A 478 -26.45 -26.20 -10.83
N TRP A 479 -26.21 -25.23 -11.73
CA TRP A 479 -27.30 -24.61 -12.50
C TRP A 479 -28.09 -25.57 -13.39
N LYS A 480 -27.51 -26.70 -13.83
CA LYS A 480 -28.22 -27.71 -14.63
C LYS A 480 -29.14 -28.59 -13.79
N GLU A 481 -28.82 -28.76 -12.51
CA GLU A 481 -29.62 -29.54 -11.56
C GLU A 481 -30.74 -28.69 -10.94
N GLU A 482 -30.59 -27.36 -10.96
CA GLU A 482 -31.54 -26.42 -10.38
C GLU A 482 -32.79 -26.17 -11.22
N THR A 483 -33.89 -25.91 -10.52
CA THR A 483 -35.17 -25.43 -11.09
C THR A 483 -35.68 -24.25 -10.29
N TRP A 484 -36.45 -23.36 -10.91
CA TRP A 484 -37.03 -22.23 -10.19
C TRP A 484 -38.17 -22.70 -9.28
N ASN A 485 -37.86 -22.90 -8.00
CA ASN A 485 -38.78 -23.37 -6.99
C ASN A 485 -38.55 -22.64 -5.65
N ILE A 486 -39.36 -22.95 -4.64
CA ILE A 486 -39.29 -22.29 -3.34
C ILE A 486 -38.02 -22.65 -2.54
N GLU A 487 -37.45 -23.83 -2.79
CA GLU A 487 -36.18 -24.25 -2.18
C GLU A 487 -35.07 -23.36 -2.71
N LEU A 488 -34.89 -23.27 -4.02
CA LEU A 488 -33.91 -22.35 -4.62
C LEU A 488 -34.13 -20.90 -4.17
N LEU A 489 -35.37 -20.46 -3.96
CA LEU A 489 -35.65 -19.09 -3.55
C LEU A 489 -35.34 -18.82 -2.07
N ALA A 490 -35.56 -19.78 -1.16
CA ALA A 490 -35.59 -19.51 0.27
C ALA A 490 -35.13 -20.64 1.22
N ASP A 491 -34.57 -21.74 0.71
CA ASP A 491 -34.02 -22.86 1.48
C ASP A 491 -33.05 -22.42 2.58
N SER A 492 -32.18 -21.47 2.28
CA SER A 492 -31.10 -21.00 3.15
C SER A 492 -31.52 -19.88 4.11
N ILE A 493 -32.81 -19.55 4.21
CA ILE A 493 -33.30 -18.33 4.88
C ILE A 493 -34.01 -18.66 6.18
N ASP A 494 -34.92 -19.63 6.15
CA ASP A 494 -35.64 -20.07 7.33
C ASP A 494 -35.84 -21.60 7.28
N PRO A 495 -35.31 -22.36 8.27
CA PRO A 495 -35.48 -23.80 8.35
C PRO A 495 -36.95 -24.27 8.37
N MET A 496 -37.89 -23.42 8.79
CA MET A 496 -39.32 -23.76 8.78
C MET A 496 -39.87 -23.96 7.37
N ILE A 497 -39.27 -23.33 6.35
CA ILE A 497 -39.68 -23.49 4.96
C ILE A 497 -39.56 -24.94 4.53
N LEU A 498 -38.45 -25.61 4.86
CA LEU A 498 -38.23 -27.04 4.58
C LEU A 498 -39.31 -27.91 5.25
N SER A 499 -39.65 -27.61 6.50
CA SER A 499 -40.72 -28.30 7.24
C SER A 499 -42.10 -28.11 6.59
N TRP A 500 -42.39 -26.92 6.05
CA TRP A 500 -43.65 -26.64 5.34
C TRP A 500 -43.73 -27.35 3.99
N ILE A 501 -42.60 -27.48 3.29
CA ILE A 501 -42.47 -28.25 2.05
C ILE A 501 -42.77 -29.73 2.31
N ASP A 502 -42.15 -30.33 3.33
CA ASP A 502 -42.38 -31.73 3.72
C ASP A 502 -43.84 -32.00 4.07
N GLN A 503 -44.48 -31.04 4.74
CA GLN A 503 -45.89 -31.08 5.11
C GLN A 503 -46.85 -30.76 3.94
N ARG A 504 -46.31 -30.49 2.74
CA ARG A 504 -47.06 -30.13 1.51
C ARG A 504 -48.03 -28.96 1.69
N LYS A 505 -47.66 -28.02 2.56
CA LYS A 505 -48.41 -26.78 2.80
C LYS A 505 -48.23 -25.80 1.64
N TYR A 506 -49.15 -24.85 1.51
CA TYR A 506 -48.95 -23.70 0.63
C TYR A 506 -48.09 -22.68 1.37
N ILE A 507 -47.05 -22.18 0.72
CA ILE A 507 -46.11 -21.22 1.29
C ILE A 507 -46.27 -19.91 0.53
N CYS A 508 -46.48 -18.81 1.25
CA CYS A 508 -46.55 -17.47 0.70
C CYS A 508 -45.41 -16.62 1.25
N LEU A 509 -44.43 -16.34 0.40
CA LEU A 509 -43.42 -15.32 0.67
C LEU A 509 -43.96 -13.98 0.20
N TYR A 510 -43.91 -12.97 1.05
CA TYR A 510 -44.39 -11.65 0.67
C TYR A 510 -43.53 -10.56 1.29
N GLY A 511 -43.52 -9.39 0.66
CA GLY A 511 -42.65 -8.29 1.07
C GLY A 511 -43.21 -6.93 0.68
N GLY A 512 -42.36 -5.90 0.84
CA GLY A 512 -42.71 -4.49 0.70
C GLY A 512 -42.90 -3.78 2.04
N GLU A 513 -43.07 -2.46 2.00
CA GLU A 513 -43.04 -1.64 3.22
C GLU A 513 -44.39 -1.04 3.62
N ASP A 514 -45.40 -1.13 2.75
CA ASP A 514 -46.74 -0.59 2.99
C ASP A 514 -47.52 -1.47 3.97
N MET A 515 -47.62 -1.00 5.22
CA MET A 515 -48.30 -1.73 6.29
C MET A 515 -49.82 -1.83 6.09
N GLU A 516 -50.45 -0.87 5.41
CA GLU A 516 -51.87 -0.94 5.10
C GLU A 516 -52.14 -2.04 4.09
N TRP A 517 -51.31 -2.10 3.04
CA TRP A 517 -51.34 -3.20 2.08
C TRP A 517 -51.05 -4.55 2.75
N ILE A 518 -50.03 -4.64 3.63
CA ILE A 518 -49.69 -5.87 4.36
C ILE A 518 -50.87 -6.39 5.18
N ARG A 519 -51.54 -5.52 5.94
CA ARG A 519 -52.74 -5.91 6.72
C ARG A 519 -53.85 -6.40 5.80
N LYS A 520 -54.17 -5.65 4.75
CA LYS A 520 -55.25 -5.99 3.82
C LYS A 520 -54.97 -7.31 3.10
N PHE A 521 -53.74 -7.49 2.62
CA PHE A 521 -53.29 -8.69 1.92
C PHE A 521 -53.31 -9.92 2.83
N THR A 522 -52.71 -9.86 4.01
CA THR A 522 -52.66 -11.01 4.94
C THR A 522 -54.05 -11.47 5.38
N VAL A 523 -54.96 -10.53 5.68
CA VAL A 523 -56.35 -10.86 6.02
C VAL A 523 -57.07 -11.52 4.85
N THR A 524 -56.93 -10.97 3.64
CA THR A 524 -57.61 -11.49 2.44
C THR A 524 -57.04 -12.85 2.04
N ALA A 525 -55.72 -13.03 2.14
CA ALA A 525 -55.05 -14.30 1.85
C ALA A 525 -55.52 -15.42 2.80
N LYS A 526 -55.67 -15.11 4.10
CA LYS A 526 -56.21 -16.07 5.09
C LYS A 526 -57.68 -16.41 4.84
N ASP A 527 -58.51 -15.42 4.47
CA ASP A 527 -59.92 -15.66 4.11
C ASP A 527 -60.04 -16.60 2.89
N VAL A 528 -59.28 -16.30 1.83
CA VAL A 528 -59.25 -17.14 0.63
C VAL A 528 -58.72 -18.54 0.95
N ALA A 529 -57.67 -18.66 1.76
CA ALA A 529 -57.15 -19.95 2.18
C ALA A 529 -58.21 -20.80 2.90
N SER A 530 -58.95 -20.18 3.83
CA SER A 530 -60.08 -20.80 4.53
C SER A 530 -61.18 -21.26 3.56
N ARG A 531 -61.59 -20.38 2.63
CA ARG A 531 -62.65 -20.66 1.64
C ARG A 531 -62.23 -21.69 0.57
N ALA A 532 -60.95 -21.77 0.26
CA ALA A 532 -60.37 -22.76 -0.65
C ALA A 532 -60.04 -24.09 0.06
N GLY A 533 -60.12 -24.14 1.39
CA GLY A 533 -59.79 -25.33 2.17
C GLY A 533 -58.30 -25.70 2.13
N ILE A 534 -57.41 -24.72 2.00
CA ILE A 534 -55.96 -24.93 1.93
C ILE A 534 -55.26 -24.49 3.22
N THR A 535 -54.16 -25.16 3.56
CA THR A 535 -53.26 -24.73 4.63
C THR A 535 -52.20 -23.79 4.08
N LEU A 536 -52.35 -22.50 4.39
CA LEU A 536 -51.46 -21.43 3.94
C LEU A 536 -50.56 -20.96 5.09
N GLU A 537 -49.25 -21.10 4.92
CA GLU A 537 -48.24 -20.48 5.77
C GLU A 537 -47.70 -19.23 5.07
N MET A 538 -47.57 -18.13 5.81
CA MET A 538 -47.13 -16.85 5.26
C MET A 538 -45.85 -16.40 5.97
N LEU A 539 -44.84 -15.98 5.21
CA LEU A 539 -43.60 -15.44 5.73
C LEU A 539 -43.31 -14.07 5.10
N TYR A 540 -43.11 -13.07 5.96
CA TYR A 540 -42.70 -11.74 5.53
C TYR A 540 -41.18 -11.66 5.31
N VAL A 541 -40.77 -11.32 4.10
CA VAL A 541 -39.36 -11.27 3.63
C VAL A 541 -38.91 -9.83 3.30
N GLY A 542 -39.65 -8.82 3.77
CA GLY A 542 -39.20 -7.43 3.76
C GLY A 542 -38.91 -6.84 2.37
N LYS A 543 -37.84 -6.05 2.31
CA LYS A 543 -37.34 -5.30 1.14
C LYS A 543 -35.80 -5.28 1.18
N SER A 544 -35.15 -5.10 0.02
CA SER A 544 -33.69 -5.21 -0.16
C SER A 544 -32.83 -4.31 0.72
N ASN A 545 -33.36 -3.17 1.16
CA ASN A 545 -32.70 -2.29 2.11
C ASN A 545 -33.50 -2.29 3.42
N PRO A 546 -33.34 -3.32 4.27
CA PRO A 546 -34.13 -3.46 5.49
C PRO A 546 -33.73 -2.39 6.52
N ARG A 547 -34.41 -1.25 6.47
CA ARG A 547 -34.22 -0.15 7.42
C ARG A 547 -35.19 -0.28 8.60
N GLU A 548 -35.17 0.74 9.45
CA GLU A 548 -36.06 0.89 10.60
C GLU A 548 -37.56 0.66 10.28
N LYS A 549 -37.99 0.91 9.04
CA LYS A 549 -39.37 0.65 8.60
C LYS A 549 -39.70 -0.84 8.50
N VAL A 550 -38.79 -1.66 7.96
CA VAL A 550 -38.96 -3.13 7.91
C VAL A 550 -38.96 -3.70 9.33
N ARG A 551 -38.09 -3.20 10.22
CA ARG A 551 -38.09 -3.57 11.64
C ARG A 551 -39.43 -3.27 12.32
N LYS A 552 -39.99 -2.07 12.09
CA LYS A 552 -41.32 -1.70 12.60
C LYS A 552 -42.41 -2.61 12.03
N ASN A 553 -42.36 -2.94 10.75
CA ASN A 553 -43.31 -3.86 10.13
C ASN A 553 -43.24 -5.26 10.78
N ASN A 554 -42.04 -5.81 11.03
CA ASN A 554 -41.89 -7.08 11.75
C ASN A 554 -42.58 -7.06 13.12
N SER A 555 -42.38 -6.00 13.89
CA SER A 555 -43.02 -5.82 15.21
C SER A 555 -44.54 -5.77 15.12
N ILE A 556 -45.09 -5.03 14.14
CA ILE A 556 -46.53 -4.91 13.92
C ILE A 556 -47.12 -6.26 13.48
N ILE A 557 -46.51 -6.93 12.50
CA ILE A 557 -46.94 -8.24 11.97
C ILE A 557 -46.99 -9.27 13.09
N THR A 558 -45.98 -9.29 13.97
CA THR A 558 -45.92 -10.20 15.12
C THR A 558 -47.01 -9.88 16.14
N THR A 559 -47.17 -8.60 16.49
CA THR A 559 -48.17 -8.15 17.48
C THR A 559 -49.60 -8.43 17.03
N GLU A 560 -49.88 -8.16 15.75
CA GLU A 560 -51.20 -8.38 15.12
C GLU A 560 -51.41 -9.83 14.66
N LYS A 561 -50.40 -10.71 14.80
CA LYS A 561 -50.43 -12.12 14.38
C LYS A 561 -50.81 -12.30 12.91
N LEU A 562 -50.30 -11.43 12.04
CA LEU A 562 -50.64 -11.43 10.62
C LEU A 562 -49.95 -12.59 9.88
N SER A 563 -48.74 -12.97 10.24
CA SER A 563 -47.94 -14.03 9.60
C SER A 563 -46.67 -14.33 10.42
N HIS A 564 -45.79 -15.20 9.91
CA HIS A 564 -44.42 -15.35 10.40
C HIS A 564 -43.53 -14.22 9.86
N VAL A 565 -42.47 -13.89 10.59
CA VAL A 565 -41.47 -12.87 10.21
C VAL A 565 -40.07 -13.42 10.36
N LEU A 566 -39.14 -12.93 9.55
CA LEU A 566 -37.71 -13.12 9.78
C LEU A 566 -37.26 -12.20 10.93
N PRO A 567 -36.84 -12.74 12.09
CA PRO A 567 -36.51 -11.92 13.26
C PRO A 567 -35.22 -11.11 13.06
N ASP A 568 -34.27 -11.67 12.30
CA ASP A 568 -33.00 -11.03 11.98
C ASP A 568 -33.09 -10.33 10.61
N LEU A 569 -32.76 -9.03 10.58
CA LEU A 569 -32.73 -8.25 9.35
C LEU A 569 -31.61 -8.70 8.40
N THR A 570 -30.58 -9.37 8.92
CA THR A 570 -29.49 -9.97 8.14
C THR A 570 -30.03 -11.04 7.18
N LEU A 571 -31.04 -11.83 7.59
CA LEU A 571 -31.67 -12.83 6.74
C LEU A 571 -32.52 -12.20 5.62
N ILE A 572 -33.15 -11.05 5.91
CA ILE A 572 -33.85 -10.26 4.89
C ILE A 572 -32.86 -9.70 3.88
N TRP A 573 -31.75 -9.10 4.34
CA TRP A 573 -30.67 -8.64 3.46
C TRP A 573 -30.13 -9.79 2.60
N PHE A 574 -29.87 -10.94 3.22
CA PHE A 574 -29.30 -12.11 2.55
C PHE A 574 -30.22 -12.67 1.47
N PHE A 575 -31.55 -12.71 1.69
CA PHE A 575 -32.52 -13.09 0.65
C PHE A 575 -32.30 -12.32 -0.66
N TRP A 576 -32.19 -10.99 -0.54
CA TRP A 576 -32.06 -10.12 -1.71
C TRP A 576 -30.66 -10.18 -2.32
N VAL A 577 -29.61 -10.19 -1.51
CA VAL A 577 -28.21 -10.33 -2.00
C VAL A 577 -27.98 -11.68 -2.67
N ARG A 578 -28.60 -12.75 -2.18
CA ARG A 578 -28.56 -14.07 -2.82
C ARG A 578 -29.24 -14.04 -4.19
N LEU A 579 -30.41 -13.40 -4.32
CA LEU A 579 -31.07 -13.19 -5.62
C LEU A 579 -30.21 -12.36 -6.60
N GLU A 580 -29.57 -11.30 -6.11
CA GLU A 580 -28.63 -10.51 -6.92
C GLU A 580 -27.43 -11.37 -7.35
N SER A 581 -26.93 -12.23 -6.47
CA SER A 581 -25.84 -13.16 -6.77
C SER A 581 -26.22 -14.21 -7.81
N MET A 582 -27.46 -14.72 -7.77
CA MET A 582 -27.99 -15.59 -8.81
C MET A 582 -28.00 -14.87 -10.17
N TRP A 583 -28.41 -13.60 -10.20
CA TRP A 583 -28.36 -12.78 -11.41
C TRP A 583 -26.93 -12.62 -11.92
N HIS A 584 -25.98 -12.24 -11.05
CA HIS A 584 -24.56 -12.08 -11.42
C HIS A 584 -23.98 -13.38 -12.00
N SER A 585 -24.23 -14.51 -11.33
CA SER A 585 -23.81 -15.84 -11.78
C SER A 585 -24.40 -16.19 -13.16
N LYS A 586 -25.71 -15.97 -13.37
CA LYS A 586 -26.35 -16.22 -14.68
C LYS A 586 -25.78 -15.35 -15.80
N VAL A 587 -25.51 -14.06 -15.54
CA VAL A 587 -24.90 -13.15 -16.52
C VAL A 587 -23.49 -13.60 -16.90
N GLN A 588 -22.69 -14.03 -15.92
CA GLN A 588 -21.35 -14.59 -16.17
C GLN A 588 -21.38 -15.78 -17.14
N HIS A 589 -22.43 -16.61 -17.07
CA HIS A 589 -22.68 -17.73 -17.97
C HIS A 589 -23.44 -17.37 -19.25
N LYS A 590 -23.49 -16.07 -19.61
CA LYS A 590 -24.16 -15.53 -20.80
C LYS A 590 -25.65 -15.91 -20.89
N ARG A 591 -26.30 -16.11 -19.74
CA ARG A 591 -27.74 -16.34 -19.64
C ARG A 591 -28.47 -15.01 -19.65
N THR A 592 -29.55 -14.96 -20.42
CA THR A 592 -30.39 -13.78 -20.62
C THR A 592 -31.85 -14.14 -20.37
N VAL A 593 -32.71 -13.12 -20.30
CA VAL A 593 -34.16 -13.29 -20.13
C VAL A 593 -34.73 -14.12 -21.27
N GLU A 594 -34.18 -14.05 -22.47
CA GLU A 594 -34.70 -14.76 -23.63
C GLU A 594 -34.33 -16.25 -23.64
N ASN A 595 -33.25 -16.65 -22.97
CA ASN A 595 -32.67 -17.99 -23.11
C ASN A 595 -32.64 -18.84 -21.82
N ASP A 596 -33.02 -18.27 -20.68
CA ASP A 596 -32.97 -18.95 -19.38
C ASP A 596 -34.20 -18.57 -18.53
N VAL A 597 -35.02 -19.57 -18.19
CA VAL A 597 -36.26 -19.36 -17.42
C VAL A 597 -35.94 -18.86 -16.02
N ILE A 598 -34.93 -19.42 -15.35
CA ILE A 598 -34.53 -18.98 -14.00
C ILE A 598 -34.12 -17.50 -14.03
N MET A 599 -33.42 -17.06 -15.07
CA MET A 599 -33.06 -15.65 -15.26
C MET A 599 -34.28 -14.72 -15.38
N GLN A 600 -35.32 -15.13 -16.11
CA GLN A 600 -36.59 -14.37 -16.19
C GLN A 600 -37.21 -14.20 -14.80
N GLU A 601 -37.19 -15.28 -14.02
CA GLU A 601 -37.80 -15.34 -12.71
C GLU A 601 -37.03 -14.49 -11.68
N ILE A 602 -35.69 -14.55 -11.69
CA ILE A 602 -34.81 -13.70 -10.87
C ILE A 602 -35.08 -12.23 -11.16
N ILE A 603 -35.09 -11.82 -12.43
CA ILE A 603 -35.35 -10.42 -12.79
C ILE A 603 -36.74 -9.99 -12.34
N THR A 604 -37.75 -10.86 -12.46
CA THR A 604 -39.10 -10.56 -11.96
C THR A 604 -39.08 -10.24 -10.46
N MET A 605 -38.37 -11.04 -9.66
CA MET A 605 -38.24 -10.81 -8.22
C MET A 605 -37.51 -9.49 -7.91
N LEU A 606 -36.40 -9.20 -8.59
CA LEU A 606 -35.67 -7.95 -8.42
C LEU A 606 -36.50 -6.71 -8.84
N ILE A 607 -37.39 -6.84 -9.83
CA ILE A 607 -38.34 -5.78 -10.21
C ILE A 607 -39.38 -5.55 -9.10
N PHE A 608 -39.77 -6.57 -8.36
CA PHE A 608 -40.74 -6.42 -7.26
C PHE A 608 -40.18 -5.55 -6.14
N ASP A 609 -38.90 -5.72 -5.83
CA ASP A 609 -38.18 -4.90 -4.84
C ASP A 609 -38.17 -3.40 -5.19
N GLY A 610 -38.01 -3.07 -6.48
CA GLY A 610 -37.91 -1.70 -6.97
C GLY A 610 -39.17 -0.82 -6.82
N SER A 611 -40.29 -1.33 -6.29
CA SER A 611 -41.45 -0.47 -5.95
C SER A 611 -41.68 -0.31 -4.46
N ASP A 612 -42.46 0.71 -4.11
CA ASP A 612 -42.99 0.88 -2.76
C ASP A 612 -44.25 0.02 -2.50
N GLN A 613 -44.79 -0.62 -3.53
CA GLN A 613 -45.90 -1.56 -3.41
C GLN A 613 -45.43 -2.91 -2.88
N GLY A 614 -46.33 -3.64 -2.23
CA GLY A 614 -46.06 -5.01 -1.77
C GLY A 614 -45.82 -5.99 -2.92
N TRP A 615 -45.44 -7.22 -2.60
CA TRP A 615 -45.34 -8.33 -3.56
C TRP A 615 -45.61 -9.65 -2.85
N ALA A 616 -46.01 -10.68 -3.61
CA ALA A 616 -46.13 -12.02 -3.06
C ALA A 616 -45.75 -13.11 -4.10
N VAL A 617 -45.18 -14.20 -3.58
CA VAL A 617 -44.90 -15.46 -4.27
C VAL A 617 -45.58 -16.57 -3.47
N ILE A 618 -46.36 -17.40 -4.15
CA ILE A 618 -47.06 -18.54 -3.55
C ILE A 618 -46.60 -19.81 -4.24
N SER A 619 -46.25 -20.81 -3.45
CA SER A 619 -45.79 -22.11 -3.92
C SER A 619 -46.45 -23.24 -3.14
N ARG A 620 -46.29 -24.47 -3.64
CA ARG A 620 -46.64 -25.69 -2.92
C ARG A 620 -45.64 -26.80 -3.25
N GLY A 621 -44.73 -27.08 -2.33
CA GLY A 621 -43.61 -28.00 -2.58
C GLY A 621 -42.73 -27.53 -3.75
N SER A 622 -42.23 -28.47 -4.56
CA SER A 622 -41.41 -28.21 -5.75
C SER A 622 -42.20 -27.89 -7.02
N ALA A 623 -43.50 -27.58 -6.92
CA ALA A 623 -44.35 -27.19 -8.04
C ALA A 623 -44.16 -25.72 -8.46
N ASP A 624 -44.70 -25.35 -9.63
CA ASP A 624 -44.68 -23.99 -10.20
C ASP A 624 -45.15 -22.92 -9.20
N MET A 625 -44.59 -21.71 -9.28
CA MET A 625 -44.87 -20.63 -8.33
C MET A 625 -45.75 -19.52 -8.94
N ALA A 626 -46.82 -19.15 -8.24
CA ALA A 626 -47.62 -17.98 -8.58
C ALA A 626 -46.98 -16.72 -8.00
N LYS A 627 -46.78 -15.67 -8.80
CA LYS A 627 -46.19 -14.43 -8.32
C LYS A 627 -46.76 -13.18 -8.96
N ALA A 628 -46.99 -12.15 -8.14
CA ALA A 628 -47.42 -10.84 -8.63
C ALA A 628 -47.11 -9.71 -7.63
N LYS A 629 -47.23 -8.48 -8.15
CA LYS A 629 -46.90 -7.24 -7.46
C LYS A 629 -48.15 -6.55 -6.94
N GLY A 630 -48.05 -5.97 -5.76
CA GLY A 630 -48.94 -4.97 -5.16
C GLY A 630 -50.42 -5.27 -5.29
N GLU A 631 -51.11 -4.37 -6.00
CA GLU A 631 -52.55 -4.49 -6.24
C GLU A 631 -52.91 -5.68 -7.13
N THR A 632 -52.03 -6.15 -8.02
CA THR A 632 -52.33 -7.30 -8.90
C THR A 632 -52.50 -8.58 -8.09
N ILE A 633 -51.58 -8.88 -7.16
CA ILE A 633 -51.71 -10.06 -6.31
C ILE A 633 -52.89 -9.89 -5.36
N LEU A 634 -53.09 -8.72 -4.76
CA LEU A 634 -54.21 -8.48 -3.87
C LEU A 634 -55.56 -8.64 -4.57
N LYS A 635 -55.70 -8.07 -5.79
CA LYS A 635 -56.89 -8.20 -6.62
C LYS A 635 -57.18 -9.66 -6.97
N SER A 636 -56.14 -10.47 -7.25
CA SER A 636 -56.34 -11.90 -7.54
C SER A 636 -57.03 -12.65 -6.40
N PHE A 637 -56.74 -12.28 -5.15
CA PHE A 637 -57.38 -12.83 -3.97
C PHE A 637 -58.76 -12.24 -3.70
N VAL A 638 -58.95 -10.93 -3.91
CA VAL A 638 -60.28 -10.29 -3.79
C VAL A 638 -61.28 -10.89 -4.79
N ASP A 639 -60.81 -11.17 -6.01
CA ASP A 639 -61.60 -11.74 -7.09
C ASP A 639 -61.75 -13.27 -6.99
N PHE A 640 -61.43 -13.90 -5.86
CA PHE A 640 -61.42 -15.37 -5.72
C PHE A 640 -62.71 -16.05 -6.19
N GLU A 641 -63.90 -15.46 -5.98
CA GLU A 641 -65.16 -16.06 -6.46
C GLU A 641 -65.20 -16.24 -7.99
N ARG A 642 -64.40 -15.51 -8.77
CA ARG A 642 -64.36 -15.64 -10.24
C ARG A 642 -63.63 -16.89 -10.73
N TRP A 643 -62.62 -17.35 -9.99
CA TRP A 643 -61.77 -18.47 -10.37
C TRP A 643 -61.83 -19.63 -9.36
N LYS A 644 -62.69 -19.54 -8.35
CA LYS A 644 -62.92 -20.55 -7.31
C LYS A 644 -63.28 -21.93 -7.84
N ASP A 645 -64.10 -21.98 -8.90
CA ASP A 645 -64.47 -23.27 -9.51
C ASP A 645 -63.29 -23.89 -10.24
N GLY A 646 -62.50 -23.08 -10.96
CA GLY A 646 -61.21 -23.51 -11.53
C GLY A 646 -60.22 -23.99 -10.46
N ALA A 647 -60.18 -23.36 -9.28
CA ALA A 647 -59.34 -23.80 -8.16
C ALA A 647 -59.76 -25.18 -7.61
N LYS A 648 -61.05 -25.52 -7.66
CA LYS A 648 -61.54 -26.85 -7.25
C LYS A 648 -61.23 -27.92 -8.30
N GLU A 649 -61.35 -27.56 -9.57
CA GLU A 649 -61.17 -28.50 -10.69
C GLU A 649 -59.69 -28.77 -10.99
N ASN A 650 -58.87 -27.72 -11.09
CA ASN A 650 -57.48 -27.78 -11.54
C ASN A 650 -56.45 -27.64 -10.40
N GLY A 651 -56.93 -27.40 -9.16
CA GLY A 651 -56.11 -27.09 -8.00
C GLY A 651 -55.85 -25.60 -7.83
N PHE A 652 -55.63 -25.19 -6.58
CA PHE A 652 -55.53 -23.77 -6.20
C PHE A 652 -54.40 -23.03 -6.93
N LEU A 653 -53.20 -23.62 -7.00
CA LEU A 653 -52.02 -22.94 -7.54
C LEU A 653 -52.08 -22.78 -9.06
N PRO A 654 -52.39 -23.83 -9.87
CA PRO A 654 -52.59 -23.66 -11.32
C PRO A 654 -53.68 -22.62 -11.64
N ALA A 655 -54.84 -22.68 -10.97
CA ALA A 655 -55.92 -21.73 -11.22
C ALA A 655 -55.54 -20.28 -10.86
N LEU A 656 -54.73 -20.08 -9.82
CA LEU A 656 -54.20 -18.76 -9.47
C LEU A 656 -53.21 -18.25 -10.54
N ILE A 657 -52.34 -19.13 -11.05
CA ILE A 657 -51.40 -18.78 -12.13
C ILE A 657 -52.17 -18.34 -13.38
N ASP A 658 -53.17 -19.12 -13.80
CA ASP A 658 -54.02 -18.81 -14.95
C ASP A 658 -54.72 -17.45 -14.79
N TYR A 659 -55.33 -17.21 -13.63
CA TYR A 659 -56.02 -15.94 -13.37
C TYR A 659 -55.06 -14.74 -13.32
N LEU A 660 -53.86 -14.92 -12.77
CA LEU A 660 -52.83 -13.87 -12.78
C LEU A 660 -52.34 -13.57 -14.21
N HIS A 661 -52.27 -14.57 -15.08
CA HIS A 661 -51.98 -14.38 -16.50
C HIS A 661 -53.09 -13.57 -17.20
N GLU A 662 -54.36 -13.87 -16.95
CA GLU A 662 -55.49 -13.09 -17.49
C GLU A 662 -55.45 -11.62 -17.03
N LEU A 663 -55.18 -11.38 -15.74
CA LEU A 663 -55.06 -10.03 -15.19
C LEU A 663 -53.91 -9.23 -15.83
N ARG A 664 -52.83 -9.88 -16.24
CA ARG A 664 -51.69 -9.24 -16.94
C ARG A 664 -52.04 -8.88 -18.38
N ILE A 665 -52.77 -9.73 -19.09
CA ILE A 665 -53.18 -9.47 -20.49
C ILE A 665 -54.14 -8.28 -20.56
N GLY A 666 -55.00 -8.09 -19.54
CA GLY A 666 -55.91 -6.95 -19.44
C GLY A 666 -55.25 -5.61 -19.05
N ALA A 667 -53.97 -5.62 -18.64
CA ALA A 667 -53.24 -4.44 -18.17
C ALA A 667 -52.01 -4.19 -19.06
N THR A 668 -52.21 -3.65 -20.26
CA THR A 668 -51.11 -3.22 -21.13
C THR A 668 -50.34 -2.05 -20.50
N GLY A 669 -49.17 -2.33 -19.94
CA GLY A 669 -48.22 -1.34 -19.45
C GLY A 669 -46.81 -1.92 -19.40
N SER A 670 -45.90 -1.29 -20.14
CA SER A 670 -44.48 -1.62 -20.34
C SER A 670 -43.72 -2.00 -19.06
N ILE A 671 -42.86 -3.01 -19.17
CA ILE A 671 -41.81 -3.37 -18.18
C ILE A 671 -40.91 -2.13 -17.97
N PRO A 672 -40.75 -1.61 -16.74
CA PRO A 672 -39.81 -0.51 -16.49
C PRO A 672 -38.36 -1.02 -16.55
N GLU A 673 -37.51 -0.34 -17.32
CA GLU A 673 -36.08 -0.66 -17.57
C GLU A 673 -35.12 -0.36 -16.40
N ARG A 674 -35.59 -0.27 -15.14
CA ARG A 674 -34.74 0.14 -14.01
C ARG A 674 -34.82 -0.83 -12.82
N VAL A 675 -33.77 -1.63 -12.67
CA VAL A 675 -33.45 -2.41 -11.46
C VAL A 675 -32.55 -1.56 -10.56
N VAL A 676 -32.80 -1.55 -9.25
CA VAL A 676 -31.99 -0.81 -8.27
C VAL A 676 -31.20 -1.85 -7.45
N CYS A 677 -29.93 -1.56 -7.16
CA CYS A 677 -29.09 -2.46 -6.35
C CYS A 677 -29.47 -2.39 -4.86
N ALA A 678 -29.67 -3.55 -4.23
CA ALA A 678 -29.99 -3.74 -2.82
C ALA A 678 -28.96 -3.09 -1.89
N GLU A 679 -27.67 -3.22 -2.22
CA GLU A 679 -26.57 -2.75 -1.40
C GLU A 679 -26.38 -1.23 -1.45
N CYS A 680 -26.51 -0.61 -2.62
CA CYS A 680 -26.12 0.81 -2.81
C CYS A 680 -27.27 1.75 -3.19
N GLY A 681 -28.47 1.24 -3.45
CA GLY A 681 -29.66 2.04 -3.75
C GLY A 681 -29.60 2.84 -5.06
N ARG A 682 -28.61 2.59 -5.93
CA ARG A 682 -28.48 3.28 -7.23
C ARG A 682 -29.27 2.58 -8.34
N PRO A 683 -29.90 3.32 -9.27
CA PRO A 683 -30.48 2.73 -10.48
C PRO A 683 -29.38 2.08 -11.33
N LYS A 684 -29.57 0.83 -11.76
CA LYS A 684 -28.75 0.21 -12.80
C LYS A 684 -29.12 0.88 -14.13
N GLU A 685 -28.33 1.85 -14.57
CA GLU A 685 -28.50 2.48 -15.88
C GLU A 685 -28.26 1.44 -16.98
N ASN A 686 -29.23 1.29 -17.89
CA ASN A 686 -29.22 0.52 -19.13
C ASN A 686 -28.50 -0.85 -19.10
N LEU A 687 -29.32 -1.91 -19.19
CA LEU A 687 -28.99 -3.33 -19.38
C LEU A 687 -28.10 -3.66 -20.61
N SER A 688 -27.45 -2.68 -21.24
CA SER A 688 -26.57 -2.81 -22.39
C SER A 688 -25.11 -2.37 -22.15
N TYR A 689 -24.75 -1.78 -21.00
CA TYR A 689 -23.41 -1.19 -20.80
C TYR A 689 -22.56 -1.72 -19.63
N ILE A 690 -22.95 -2.82 -18.98
CA ILE A 690 -22.07 -3.52 -18.03
C ILE A 690 -21.70 -4.89 -18.61
N LEU A 691 -20.91 -4.87 -19.69
CA LEU A 691 -20.33 -6.08 -20.29
C LEU A 691 -18.78 -6.08 -20.25
N TYR A 692 -18.15 -5.04 -19.70
CA TYR A 692 -16.70 -5.00 -19.49
C TYR A 692 -16.37 -4.08 -18.31
N SER A 693 -16.40 -4.60 -17.08
CA SER A 693 -15.78 -3.98 -15.90
C SER A 693 -15.45 -5.03 -14.87
#